data_AF-A0A6I6ACK7-F1
#
_entry.id   AF-A0A6I6ACK7-F1
#
_cell.length_a   1.000
_cell.length_b   1.000
_cell.length_c   1.000
_cell.angle_alpha   90.00
_cell.angle_beta   90.00
_cell.angle_gamma   90.00
#
_symmetry.space_group_name_H-M   'P 1'
#
loop_
_entity.id
_entity.type
_entity.pdbx_description
1 polymer ?
#
loop_
_entity_poly.entity_id
_entity_poly.type
_entity_poly.pdbx_seq_one_letter_code
_entity_poly.pdbx_strand_id
1 'polypeptide(L)'
;MPTRLALLICLLVITATNSLPAAPTETYGPALTPQKVNGIDACQAVAVAGNRLYATGRGKFHVLDITQPEKPVPLGELSGLGNTRQLFIKDNIAYITARQDGLWLVDISAANKPQLLSHYDTVEMATGISVSGSLAFVATRQYGVEIIDVSDPRAPQHVSMLKTGEAQSCWSRDGILYIGDWAPRKLVIADVRNPRQPTIISEAPLDGFGDGGCLRGNYCFAATGHHSRGSRDDGQGHGLEIFNVADPKQPTFVSRVKFPASYHITNDMWTARVAGDHCVVADTWNGLFVVNIHDIKQPRIVAHAILPPRSKSDNTPDPVGGIALGKDVIYAAGIFTGLYVVPAPGLASPVVSEQDRAPELKPASDQAGDPRFLTYQPGGQVRSATVVGDIAWAACGSAGIHAVQLGKSLKPVSVTPGKGEVMHLAVSGSRLYAAENDAGLAIYDIGPELKLTEIGRLKLKNRNVKQVACPAPGRFALYHWGSSAVEIADLQDPAHPKVVLKDSQVGLFYGDQLVPELLGGRYLVAYWHRSGPAWYDVSGEKPVYQGNTPDERRYSFTDGVCLLGDKLLLVKHGKLQMLDPGDQREVSQLPASAVPGHRLRGRPTTDGKQLALSRRPDQRVELYDITDLQHPKPIREYDLKGHPGACRFWNNQLLIPAGYQGLLLERASKP
;
A
#
# COMPACT_ATOMS: atom_id res chain seq x y z
N MET A 1 -8.05 -41.39 3.79
CA MET A 1 -8.64 -40.75 2.59
C MET A 1 -10.11 -40.50 2.88
N PRO A 2 -10.53 -39.23 2.90
CA PRO A 2 -11.82 -38.88 2.33
C PRO A 2 -11.66 -37.75 1.30
N THR A 3 -12.22 -38.05 0.12
CA THR A 3 -12.80 -37.19 -0.91
C THR A 3 -12.63 -35.67 -0.79
N ARG A 4 -11.79 -35.16 -1.70
CA ARG A 4 -11.79 -33.77 -2.18
C ARG A 4 -13.18 -33.39 -2.68
N LEU A 5 -13.97 -32.70 -1.85
CA LEU A 5 -15.01 -31.82 -2.34
C LEU A 5 -14.50 -30.39 -2.15
N ALA A 6 -13.58 -30.01 -3.04
CA ALA A 6 -13.30 -28.59 -3.25
C ALA A 6 -14.60 -28.00 -3.78
N LEU A 7 -15.30 -27.23 -2.94
CA LEU A 7 -16.31 -26.30 -3.41
C LEU A 7 -15.55 -25.26 -4.24
N LEU A 8 -15.34 -25.60 -5.50
CA LEU A 8 -14.99 -24.69 -6.56
C LEU A 8 -16.22 -23.79 -6.72
N ILE A 9 -16.41 -22.82 -5.82
CA ILE A 9 -17.17 -21.64 -6.18
C ILE A 9 -16.31 -21.01 -7.25
N CYS A 10 -16.66 -21.34 -8.49
CA CYS A 10 -16.14 -20.72 -9.67
C CYS A 10 -16.01 -19.23 -9.37
N LEU A 11 -14.77 -18.73 -9.40
CA LEU A 11 -14.58 -17.48 -10.07
C LEU A 11 -15.37 -17.62 -11.37
N LEU A 12 -16.52 -16.99 -11.44
CA LEU A 12 -16.84 -16.26 -12.65
C LEU A 12 -15.69 -15.25 -12.80
N VAL A 13 -14.56 -15.74 -13.33
CA VAL A 13 -13.88 -15.05 -14.39
C VAL A 13 -14.99 -14.94 -15.42
N ILE A 14 -15.75 -13.86 -15.36
CA ILE A 14 -16.38 -13.38 -16.57
C ILE A 14 -15.17 -13.08 -17.43
N THR A 15 -14.75 -14.07 -18.24
CA THR A 15 -14.02 -13.81 -19.46
C THR A 15 -15.00 -13.07 -20.35
N ALA A 16 -15.30 -11.82 -20.01
CA ALA A 16 -15.70 -10.87 -21.00
C ALA A 16 -14.42 -10.69 -21.81
N THR A 17 -14.27 -11.52 -22.83
CA THR A 17 -13.37 -11.29 -23.95
C THR A 17 -13.85 -10.03 -24.65
N ASN A 18 -13.69 -8.88 -24.00
CA ASN A 18 -13.72 -7.60 -24.66
C ASN A 18 -12.25 -7.19 -24.83
N SER A 19 -11.52 -7.98 -25.61
CA SER A 19 -10.62 -7.32 -26.58
C SER A 19 -11.46 -6.23 -27.22
N LEU A 20 -10.99 -4.97 -27.20
CA LEU A 20 -11.65 -3.85 -27.87
C LEU A 20 -12.35 -4.37 -29.12
N PRO A 21 -13.70 -4.45 -29.15
CA PRO A 21 -14.39 -5.25 -30.15
C PRO A 21 -14.17 -4.60 -31.50
N ALA A 22 -13.11 -4.99 -32.23
CA ALA A 22 -12.58 -4.35 -33.43
C ALA A 22 -13.23 -2.99 -33.68
N ALA A 23 -13.00 -2.06 -32.75
CA ALA A 23 -13.91 -0.94 -32.64
C ALA A 23 -13.78 -0.12 -33.93
N PRO A 24 -14.89 0.34 -34.53
CA PRO A 24 -14.83 0.99 -35.82
C PRO A 24 -13.83 2.13 -35.72
N THR A 25 -12.85 2.15 -36.63
CA THR A 25 -11.79 3.18 -36.74
C THR A 25 -12.36 4.59 -36.71
N GLU A 26 -13.62 4.74 -37.10
CA GLU A 26 -14.42 5.96 -37.03
C GLU A 26 -14.60 6.51 -35.59
N THR A 27 -14.55 5.67 -34.55
CA THR A 27 -14.78 6.08 -33.15
C THR A 27 -13.48 6.40 -32.40
N TYR A 28 -12.39 5.65 -32.65
CA TYR A 28 -11.14 5.76 -31.87
C TYR A 28 -9.91 6.16 -32.69
N GLY A 29 -10.12 6.54 -33.96
CA GLY A 29 -9.04 6.84 -34.89
C GLY A 29 -8.18 5.62 -35.24
N PRO A 30 -7.08 5.83 -35.98
CA PRO A 30 -6.15 4.77 -36.36
C PRO A 30 -5.55 4.04 -35.15
N ALA A 31 -5.37 2.73 -35.31
CA ALA A 31 -4.58 1.91 -34.40
C ALA A 31 -3.08 2.15 -34.65
N LEU A 32 -2.36 2.58 -33.62
CA LEU A 32 -0.91 2.73 -33.62
C LEU A 32 -0.27 1.39 -33.25
N THR A 33 0.85 1.06 -33.89
CA THR A 33 1.52 -0.24 -33.73
C THR A 33 2.64 -0.16 -32.68
N PRO A 34 2.51 -0.82 -31.51
CA PRO A 34 3.59 -0.86 -30.53
C PRO A 34 4.78 -1.69 -31.00
N GLN A 35 5.98 -1.19 -30.72
CA GLN A 35 7.26 -1.83 -31.00
C GLN A 35 7.96 -2.13 -29.68
N LYS A 36 8.28 -3.41 -29.44
CA LYS A 36 8.88 -3.84 -28.18
C LYS A 36 10.33 -3.31 -28.07
N VAL A 37 10.67 -2.73 -26.92
CA VAL A 37 12.04 -2.37 -26.57
C VAL A 37 12.77 -3.60 -26.05
N ASN A 38 13.90 -3.93 -26.66
CA ASN A 38 14.71 -5.07 -26.25
C ASN A 38 15.40 -4.81 -24.90
N GLY A 39 15.52 -5.86 -24.08
CA GLY A 39 16.26 -5.82 -22.82
C GLY A 39 15.49 -5.22 -21.63
N ILE A 40 14.23 -4.85 -21.81
CA ILE A 40 13.37 -4.35 -20.73
C ILE A 40 12.20 -5.32 -20.52
N ASP A 41 12.23 -6.00 -19.37
CA ASP A 41 11.16 -6.90 -18.93
C ASP A 41 9.92 -6.09 -18.48
N ALA A 42 8.86 -6.81 -18.07
CA ALA A 42 7.66 -6.29 -17.42
C ALA A 42 7.89 -5.00 -16.62
N CYS A 43 7.20 -3.93 -17.02
CA CYS A 43 7.32 -2.61 -16.43
C CYS A 43 5.94 -2.02 -16.10
N GLN A 44 5.83 -1.30 -14.98
CA GLN A 44 4.59 -0.67 -14.52
C GLN A 44 4.57 0.83 -14.78
N ALA A 45 5.71 1.52 -14.70
CA ALA A 45 5.77 2.96 -14.89
C ALA A 45 6.98 3.38 -15.72
N VAL A 46 6.79 4.48 -16.43
CA VAL A 46 7.81 5.16 -17.24
C VAL A 46 7.75 6.66 -17.04
N ALA A 47 8.90 7.32 -17.16
CA ALA A 47 9.00 8.78 -17.23
C ALA A 47 10.10 9.21 -18.20
N VAL A 48 9.94 10.40 -18.78
CA VAL A 48 10.95 11.03 -19.64
C VAL A 48 11.46 12.28 -18.95
N ALA A 49 12.78 12.47 -18.94
CA ALA A 49 13.41 13.73 -18.57
C ALA A 49 14.60 13.99 -19.50
N GLY A 50 14.54 15.10 -20.24
CA GLY A 50 15.52 15.39 -21.30
C GLY A 50 15.61 14.23 -22.32
N ASN A 51 16.83 13.81 -22.64
CA ASN A 51 17.09 12.69 -23.55
C ASN A 51 17.17 11.33 -22.84
N ARG A 52 16.44 11.17 -21.73
CA ARG A 52 16.42 9.92 -20.96
C ARG A 52 14.99 9.42 -20.76
N LEU A 53 14.85 8.12 -20.88
CA LEU A 53 13.67 7.37 -20.50
C LEU A 53 14.00 6.51 -19.30
N TYR A 54 13.14 6.55 -18.30
CA TYR A 54 13.25 5.77 -17.08
C TYR A 54 12.07 4.80 -17.05
N ALA A 55 12.33 3.54 -16.71
CA ALA A 55 11.31 2.50 -16.63
C ALA A 55 11.48 1.69 -15.35
N THR A 56 10.38 1.31 -14.71
CA THR A 56 10.43 0.45 -13.53
C THR A 56 9.38 -0.66 -13.57
N GLY A 57 9.75 -1.84 -13.07
CA GLY A 57 8.85 -2.96 -12.80
C GLY A 57 9.61 -4.21 -12.37
N ARG A 58 8.91 -5.14 -11.71
CA ARG A 58 9.48 -6.37 -11.13
C ARG A 58 10.73 -6.14 -10.25
N GLY A 59 10.77 -5.01 -9.55
CA GLY A 59 11.89 -4.64 -8.68
C GLY A 59 13.13 -4.17 -9.42
N LYS A 60 13.02 -3.88 -10.73
CA LYS A 60 14.06 -3.27 -11.54
C LYS A 60 13.73 -1.82 -11.86
N PHE A 61 14.76 -1.01 -12.00
CA PHE A 61 14.74 0.35 -12.52
C PHE A 61 15.77 0.46 -13.63
N HIS A 62 15.34 0.90 -14.80
CA HIS A 62 16.17 1.03 -15.99
C HIS A 62 16.28 2.48 -16.40
N VAL A 63 17.48 2.86 -16.84
CA VAL A 63 17.77 4.14 -17.49
C VAL A 63 18.09 3.85 -18.95
N LEU A 64 17.44 4.54 -19.88
CA LEU A 64 17.63 4.40 -21.31
C LEU A 64 17.95 5.75 -21.96
N ASP A 65 18.80 5.73 -22.99
CA ASP A 65 18.99 6.85 -23.91
C ASP A 65 17.86 6.89 -24.93
N ILE A 66 17.30 8.07 -25.17
CA ILE A 66 16.28 8.33 -26.18
C ILE A 66 16.64 9.51 -27.09
N THR A 67 17.94 9.78 -27.28
CA THR A 67 18.43 10.70 -28.32
C THR A 67 17.85 10.38 -29.70
N GLN A 68 17.59 9.10 -29.99
CA GLN A 68 16.72 8.64 -31.08
C GLN A 68 15.39 8.15 -30.47
N PRO A 69 14.31 8.94 -30.52
CA PRO A 69 13.08 8.63 -29.77
C PRO A 69 12.48 7.25 -30.10
N GLU A 70 12.55 6.82 -31.36
CA GLU A 70 12.04 5.53 -31.81
C GLU A 70 12.91 4.33 -31.41
N LYS A 71 14.15 4.56 -30.96
CA LYS A 71 15.13 3.52 -30.67
C LYS A 71 15.77 3.70 -29.28
N PRO A 72 15.03 3.46 -28.18
CA PRO A 72 15.59 3.52 -26.84
C PRO A 72 16.74 2.54 -26.66
N VAL A 73 17.83 3.00 -26.04
CA VAL A 73 19.02 2.17 -25.77
C VAL A 73 19.23 2.06 -24.25
N PRO A 74 19.16 0.86 -23.65
CA PRO A 74 19.47 0.68 -22.23
C PRO A 74 20.88 1.16 -21.87
N LEU A 75 20.99 1.97 -20.82
CA LEU A 75 22.25 2.50 -20.30
C LEU A 75 22.64 1.87 -18.97
N GLY A 76 21.68 1.72 -18.05
CA GLY A 76 21.92 1.24 -16.68
C GLY A 76 20.70 0.57 -16.05
N GLU A 77 20.94 -0.26 -15.04
CA GLU A 77 19.91 -0.97 -14.28
C GLU A 77 20.23 -0.91 -12.78
N LEU A 78 19.20 -0.74 -11.96
CA LEU A 78 19.22 -1.01 -10.52
C LEU A 78 18.14 -2.06 -10.20
N SER A 79 18.51 -3.09 -9.45
CA SER A 79 17.62 -4.18 -9.04
C SER A 79 17.36 -4.13 -7.53
N GLY A 80 16.33 -4.85 -7.05
CA GLY A 80 16.01 -4.99 -5.62
C GLY A 80 14.96 -4.02 -5.10
N LEU A 81 14.25 -3.30 -5.96
CA LEU A 81 13.30 -2.25 -5.57
C LEU A 81 11.87 -2.75 -5.25
N GLY A 82 11.68 -4.06 -5.12
CA GLY A 82 10.39 -4.65 -4.75
C GLY A 82 9.27 -4.41 -5.77
N ASN A 83 8.05 -4.12 -5.29
CA ASN A 83 6.86 -3.98 -6.14
C ASN A 83 6.62 -2.53 -6.59
N THR A 84 7.50 -2.01 -7.46
CA THR A 84 7.46 -0.63 -7.96
C THR A 84 6.15 -0.30 -8.70
N ARG A 85 5.63 0.92 -8.51
CA ARG A 85 4.31 1.37 -9.00
C ARG A 85 4.39 2.63 -9.86
N GLN A 86 4.83 3.75 -9.30
CA GLN A 86 5.01 5.03 -10.01
C GLN A 86 6.41 5.60 -9.76
N LEU A 87 6.89 6.44 -10.68
CA LEU A 87 8.15 7.16 -10.51
C LEU A 87 8.01 8.64 -10.90
N PHE A 88 8.76 9.47 -10.19
CA PHE A 88 8.93 10.90 -10.48
C PHE A 88 10.42 11.20 -10.64
N ILE A 89 10.77 12.01 -11.64
CA ILE A 89 12.15 12.41 -11.90
C ILE A 89 12.26 13.91 -11.59
N LYS A 90 13.18 14.26 -10.69
CA LYS A 90 13.52 15.65 -10.40
C LYS A 90 15.02 15.77 -10.26
N ASP A 91 15.61 16.68 -11.01
CA ASP A 91 17.05 16.88 -11.05
C ASP A 91 17.78 15.55 -11.37
N ASN A 92 18.71 15.11 -10.52
CA ASN A 92 19.42 13.84 -10.66
C ASN A 92 18.88 12.74 -9.74
N ILE A 93 17.61 12.80 -9.36
CA ILE A 93 17.00 11.84 -8.45
C ILE A 93 15.73 11.25 -9.06
N ALA A 94 15.64 9.92 -9.04
CA ALA A 94 14.42 9.18 -9.28
C ALA A 94 13.77 8.80 -7.95
N TYR A 95 12.51 9.19 -7.78
CA TYR A 95 11.68 8.86 -6.63
C TYR A 95 10.70 7.78 -7.07
N ILE A 96 10.81 6.57 -6.51
CA ILE A 96 10.11 5.38 -6.98
C ILE A 96 9.26 4.80 -5.86
N THR A 97 7.95 4.88 -6.01
CA THR A 97 7.01 4.24 -5.09
C THR A 97 6.93 2.73 -5.35
N ALA A 98 6.81 1.92 -4.31
CA ALA A 98 6.89 0.48 -4.40
C ALA A 98 5.87 -0.28 -3.53
N ARG A 99 4.62 0.22 -3.48
CA ARG A 99 3.52 -0.37 -2.69
C ARG A 99 3.99 -0.65 -1.26
N GLN A 100 3.88 -1.89 -0.80
CA GLN A 100 4.28 -2.28 0.56
C GLN A 100 5.76 -2.03 0.87
N ASP A 101 6.59 -1.78 -0.14
CA ASP A 101 8.02 -1.52 0.01
C ASP A 101 8.32 -0.02 0.12
N GLY A 102 7.31 0.86 0.17
CA GLY A 102 7.50 2.28 0.45
C GLY A 102 8.09 3.09 -0.70
N LEU A 103 9.04 3.97 -0.40
CA LEU A 103 9.64 4.91 -1.35
C LEU A 103 11.15 4.67 -1.47
N TRP A 104 11.63 4.53 -2.71
CA TRP A 104 13.05 4.47 -3.03
C TRP A 104 13.52 5.78 -3.65
N LEU A 105 14.69 6.26 -3.21
CA LEU A 105 15.36 7.41 -3.81
C LEU A 105 16.65 6.93 -4.48
N VAL A 106 16.78 7.21 -5.77
CA VAL A 106 17.87 6.69 -6.60
C VAL A 106 18.59 7.85 -7.28
N ASP A 107 19.90 7.92 -7.10
CA ASP A 107 20.78 8.82 -7.84
C ASP A 107 20.90 8.32 -9.29
N ILE A 108 20.61 9.22 -10.22
CA ILE A 108 20.65 9.00 -11.67
C ILE A 108 21.63 9.93 -12.38
N SER A 109 22.53 10.58 -11.65
CA SER A 109 23.59 11.45 -12.21
C SER A 109 24.49 10.69 -13.18
N ALA A 110 24.84 9.44 -12.85
CA ALA A 110 25.52 8.51 -13.74
C ALA A 110 24.52 7.56 -14.39
N ALA A 111 24.08 7.88 -15.61
CA ALA A 111 23.01 7.15 -16.30
C ALA A 111 23.30 5.64 -16.51
N ASN A 112 24.57 5.23 -16.60
CA ASN A 112 24.97 3.83 -16.74
C ASN A 112 25.11 3.08 -15.41
N LYS A 113 25.04 3.79 -14.28
CA LYS A 113 25.23 3.23 -12.94
C LYS A 113 24.32 3.97 -11.94
N PRO A 114 22.98 3.80 -12.04
CA PRO A 114 22.07 4.31 -11.04
C PRO A 114 22.40 3.73 -9.65
N GLN A 115 22.31 4.55 -8.60
CA GLN A 115 22.69 4.15 -7.23
C GLN A 115 21.56 4.43 -6.24
N LEU A 116 21.28 3.46 -5.38
CA LEU A 116 20.33 3.66 -4.29
C LEU A 116 20.90 4.68 -3.29
N LEU A 117 20.15 5.75 -3.02
CA LEU A 117 20.48 6.74 -1.99
C LEU A 117 19.86 6.36 -0.65
N SER A 118 18.58 6.04 -0.65
CA SER A 118 17.84 5.66 0.55
C SER A 118 16.57 4.88 0.24
N HIS A 119 16.11 4.19 1.28
CA HIS A 119 14.81 3.52 1.35
C HIS A 119 14.02 4.15 2.49
N TYR A 120 12.82 4.62 2.19
CA TYR A 120 11.91 5.18 3.16
C TYR A 120 10.66 4.28 3.31
N ASP A 121 10.46 3.73 4.51
CA ASP A 121 9.21 3.05 4.86
C ASP A 121 8.09 4.08 5.00
N THR A 122 7.16 4.11 4.05
CA THR A 122 5.96 4.93 4.13
C THR A 122 5.00 4.37 5.16
N VAL A 123 4.04 5.18 5.63
CA VAL A 123 3.05 4.76 6.64
C VAL A 123 2.30 3.49 6.22
N GLU A 124 1.97 3.40 4.93
CA GLU A 124 1.34 2.26 4.25
C GLU A 124 1.75 2.21 2.77
N MET A 125 1.22 1.26 1.99
CA MET A 125 1.47 1.06 0.56
C MET A 125 1.59 2.36 -0.27
N ALA A 126 2.80 2.68 -0.74
CA ALA A 126 3.07 3.81 -1.62
C ALA A 126 2.61 3.51 -3.05
N THR A 127 1.65 4.28 -3.57
CA THR A 127 1.08 4.04 -4.92
C THR A 127 1.43 5.14 -5.92
N GLY A 128 1.23 6.40 -5.55
CA GLY A 128 1.48 7.52 -6.43
C GLY A 128 2.31 8.61 -5.79
N ILE A 129 2.95 9.42 -6.63
CA ILE A 129 3.94 10.39 -6.17
C ILE A 129 3.95 11.68 -6.98
N SER A 130 4.10 12.80 -6.27
CA SER A 130 4.45 14.10 -6.81
C SER A 130 5.56 14.73 -5.97
N VAL A 131 6.52 15.40 -6.59
CA VAL A 131 7.61 16.10 -5.88
C VAL A 131 7.58 17.57 -6.26
N SER A 132 7.57 18.44 -5.25
CA SER A 132 7.57 19.90 -5.39
C SER A 132 8.61 20.50 -4.43
N GLY A 133 9.63 21.16 -4.98
CA GLY A 133 10.76 21.67 -4.19
C GLY A 133 11.48 20.55 -3.43
N SER A 134 11.45 20.62 -2.09
CA SER A 134 12.03 19.64 -1.16
C SER A 134 10.99 18.69 -0.55
N LEU A 135 9.77 18.66 -1.06
CA LEU A 135 8.70 17.82 -0.53
C LEU A 135 8.28 16.76 -1.54
N ALA A 136 8.15 15.53 -1.06
CA ALA A 136 7.47 14.46 -1.76
C ALA A 136 6.08 14.25 -1.14
N PHE A 137 5.07 14.20 -2.00
CA PHE A 137 3.70 13.83 -1.67
C PHE A 137 3.49 12.40 -2.16
N VAL A 138 3.25 11.47 -1.24
CA VAL A 138 3.10 10.05 -1.57
C VAL A 138 1.70 9.59 -1.21
N ALA A 139 0.94 9.16 -2.21
CA ALA A 139 -0.36 8.55 -2.00
C ALA A 139 -0.19 7.16 -1.34
N THR A 140 -0.92 6.96 -0.24
CA THR A 140 -0.83 5.79 0.65
C THR A 140 -2.18 5.06 0.77
N ARG A 141 -2.98 5.09 -0.30
CA ARG A 141 -4.31 4.46 -0.38
C ARG A 141 -5.26 4.99 0.69
N GLN A 142 -5.82 4.10 1.50
CA GLN A 142 -6.84 4.37 2.54
C GLN A 142 -6.33 5.27 3.67
N TYR A 143 -5.04 5.62 3.66
CA TYR A 143 -4.39 6.50 4.63
C TYR A 143 -4.28 7.94 4.14
N GLY A 144 -4.61 8.20 2.87
CA GLY A 144 -4.48 9.50 2.24
C GLY A 144 -3.08 9.73 1.68
N VAL A 145 -2.55 10.95 1.83
CA VAL A 145 -1.25 11.35 1.30
C VAL A 145 -0.27 11.61 2.43
N GLU A 146 0.88 10.94 2.40
CA GLU A 146 2.01 11.22 3.26
C GLU A 146 2.85 12.36 2.67
N ILE A 147 3.21 13.34 3.51
CA ILE A 147 4.08 14.44 3.14
C ILE A 147 5.45 14.19 3.76
N ILE A 148 6.48 14.14 2.91
CA ILE A 148 7.84 13.74 3.27
C ILE A 148 8.80 14.86 2.87
N ASP A 149 9.68 15.25 3.80
CA ASP A 149 10.82 16.09 3.51
C ASP A 149 11.90 15.25 2.84
N VAL A 150 12.27 15.64 1.62
CA VAL A 150 13.30 15.01 0.79
C VAL A 150 14.42 16.00 0.45
N SER A 151 14.58 17.06 1.26
CA SER A 151 15.69 18.02 1.14
C SER A 151 17.06 17.33 1.20
N ASP A 152 17.21 16.34 2.09
CA ASP A 152 18.27 15.34 2.04
C ASP A 152 17.71 14.01 1.52
N PRO A 153 17.99 13.62 0.26
CA PRO A 153 17.50 12.38 -0.30
C PRO A 153 18.14 11.13 0.33
N ARG A 154 19.18 11.26 1.17
CA ARG A 154 19.75 10.15 1.93
C ARG A 154 19.07 9.93 3.28
N ALA A 155 18.34 10.92 3.77
CA ALA A 155 17.63 10.85 5.04
C ALA A 155 16.23 11.50 4.95
N PRO A 156 15.30 10.95 4.15
CA PRO A 156 13.94 11.49 4.07
C PRO A 156 13.22 11.45 5.42
N GLN A 157 12.38 12.44 5.70
CA GLN A 157 11.71 12.58 7.00
C GLN A 157 10.20 12.77 6.86
N HIS A 158 9.45 12.10 7.73
CA HIS A 158 8.01 12.31 7.84
C HIS A 158 7.70 13.75 8.27
N VAL A 159 6.81 14.43 7.55
CA VAL A 159 6.33 15.77 7.90
C VAL A 159 4.93 15.71 8.50
N SER A 160 3.99 15.14 7.75
CA SER A 160 2.58 15.03 8.16
C SER A 160 1.81 14.05 7.27
N MET A 161 0.52 13.90 7.54
CA MET A 161 -0.44 13.23 6.68
C MET A 161 -1.57 14.18 6.29
N LEU A 162 -2.07 14.00 5.08
CA LEU A 162 -3.37 14.51 4.63
C LEU A 162 -4.33 13.33 4.46
N LYS A 163 -5.30 13.19 5.36
CA LYS A 163 -6.30 12.12 5.30
C LYS A 163 -7.30 12.38 4.17
N THR A 164 -7.47 11.40 3.27
CA THR A 164 -8.53 11.36 2.24
C THR A 164 -9.28 10.01 2.34
N GLY A 165 -10.10 9.64 1.35
CA GLY A 165 -10.75 8.33 1.32
C GLY A 165 -9.81 7.19 0.92
N GLU A 166 -9.34 7.19 -0.32
CA GLU A 166 -8.38 6.26 -0.92
C GLU A 166 -7.53 6.97 -1.99
N ALA A 167 -6.48 7.67 -1.58
CA ALA A 167 -5.56 8.32 -2.51
C ALA A 167 -4.75 7.26 -3.28
N GLN A 168 -4.93 7.18 -4.61
CA GLN A 168 -4.12 6.30 -5.45
C GLN A 168 -3.00 7.06 -6.18
N SER A 169 -3.26 8.31 -6.55
CA SER A 169 -2.26 9.21 -7.11
C SER A 169 -2.44 10.64 -6.63
N CYS A 170 -1.40 11.44 -6.86
CA CYS A 170 -1.44 12.87 -6.63
C CYS A 170 -0.54 13.64 -7.61
N TRP A 171 -0.88 14.91 -7.81
CA TRP A 171 -0.12 15.88 -8.61
C TRP A 171 -0.11 17.20 -7.84
N SER A 172 0.99 17.94 -7.86
CA SER A 172 1.10 19.21 -7.16
C SER A 172 1.55 20.33 -8.10
N ARG A 173 1.06 21.54 -7.84
CA ARG A 173 1.53 22.79 -8.45
C ARG A 173 1.14 23.98 -7.58
N ASP A 174 2.07 24.91 -7.38
CA ASP A 174 1.87 26.19 -6.69
C ASP A 174 1.33 26.04 -5.25
N GLY A 175 1.81 25.02 -4.55
CA GLY A 175 1.38 24.68 -3.19
C GLY A 175 -0.03 24.13 -3.08
N ILE A 176 -0.63 23.70 -4.19
CA ILE A 176 -1.89 22.96 -4.22
C ILE A 176 -1.61 21.51 -4.64
N LEU A 177 -2.24 20.58 -3.95
CA LEU A 177 -2.18 19.15 -4.20
C LEU A 177 -3.54 18.66 -4.73
N TYR A 178 -3.51 17.94 -5.85
CA TYR A 178 -4.64 17.32 -6.52
C TYR A 178 -4.52 15.81 -6.37
N ILE A 179 -5.59 15.14 -5.96
CA ILE A 179 -5.55 13.74 -5.55
C ILE A 179 -6.66 12.98 -6.27
N GLY A 180 -6.29 11.90 -6.95
CA GLY A 180 -7.22 10.90 -7.44
C GLY A 180 -7.68 10.03 -6.27
N ASP A 181 -8.89 10.31 -5.77
CA ASP A 181 -9.48 9.58 -4.65
C ASP A 181 -10.39 8.46 -5.19
N TRP A 182 -9.86 7.24 -5.14
CA TRP A 182 -10.26 6.11 -5.97
C TRP A 182 -11.67 5.61 -5.67
N ALA A 183 -11.89 5.01 -4.49
CA ALA A 183 -13.19 4.46 -4.10
C ALA A 183 -14.30 5.52 -3.96
N PRO A 184 -14.04 6.72 -3.41
CA PRO A 184 -15.01 7.81 -3.40
C PRO A 184 -15.33 8.39 -4.78
N ARG A 185 -14.50 8.11 -5.80
CA ARG A 185 -14.58 8.68 -7.15
C ARG A 185 -14.53 10.20 -7.13
N LYS A 186 -13.51 10.78 -6.49
CA LYS A 186 -13.38 12.23 -6.36
C LYS A 186 -12.03 12.71 -6.84
N LEU A 187 -12.01 13.92 -7.41
CA LEU A 187 -10.82 14.76 -7.43
C LEU A 187 -10.82 15.55 -6.12
N VAL A 188 -9.91 15.23 -5.20
CA VAL A 188 -9.73 15.97 -3.95
C VAL A 188 -8.63 17.01 -4.17
N ILE A 189 -8.89 18.26 -3.77
CA ILE A 189 -7.96 19.37 -3.91
C ILE A 189 -7.62 19.92 -2.53
N ALA A 190 -6.33 20.02 -2.23
CA ALA A 190 -5.82 20.43 -0.94
C ALA A 190 -4.77 21.54 -1.05
N ASP A 191 -4.79 22.43 -0.06
CA ASP A 191 -3.74 23.41 0.16
C ASP A 191 -2.64 22.77 1.00
N VAL A 192 -1.42 22.77 0.47
CA VAL A 192 -0.21 22.21 1.10
C VAL A 192 0.88 23.28 1.30
N ARG A 193 0.53 24.57 1.22
CA ARG A 193 1.45 25.69 1.50
C ARG A 193 1.96 25.69 2.93
N ASN A 194 1.21 25.08 3.86
CA ASN A 194 1.71 24.66 5.16
C ASN A 194 1.81 23.12 5.19
N PRO A 195 2.96 22.54 4.86
CA PRO A 195 3.14 21.08 4.76
C PRO A 195 2.91 20.33 6.08
N ARG A 196 2.98 21.02 7.24
CA ARG A 196 2.73 20.42 8.55
C ARG A 196 1.26 20.39 8.93
N GLN A 197 0.42 21.14 8.22
CA GLN A 197 -1.03 21.23 8.42
C GLN A 197 -1.73 21.36 7.05
N PRO A 198 -1.63 20.33 6.19
CA PRO A 198 -2.31 20.35 4.91
C PRO A 198 -3.83 20.33 5.10
N THR A 199 -4.58 21.01 4.24
CA THR A 199 -6.04 21.12 4.35
C THR A 199 -6.73 20.86 3.02
N ILE A 200 -7.74 19.99 3.01
CA ILE A 200 -8.65 19.86 1.86
C ILE A 200 -9.44 21.16 1.72
N ILE A 201 -9.42 21.76 0.52
CA ILE A 201 -10.10 23.03 0.22
C ILE A 201 -11.30 22.86 -0.70
N SER A 202 -11.33 21.81 -1.52
CA SER A 202 -12.48 21.50 -2.38
C SER A 202 -12.42 20.04 -2.87
N GLU A 203 -13.55 19.58 -3.42
CA GLU A 203 -13.67 18.27 -4.05
C GLU A 203 -14.56 18.37 -5.29
N ALA A 204 -14.26 17.61 -6.33
CA ALA A 204 -15.13 17.46 -7.50
C ALA A 204 -15.49 15.99 -7.74
N PRO A 205 -16.75 15.67 -8.10
CA PRO A 205 -17.14 14.31 -8.41
C PRO A 205 -16.51 13.84 -9.72
N LEU A 206 -15.86 12.68 -9.68
CA LEU A 206 -15.50 11.90 -10.86
C LEU A 206 -16.61 10.90 -11.17
N ASP A 207 -16.71 10.53 -12.43
CA ASP A 207 -17.59 9.48 -12.92
C ASP A 207 -17.05 8.10 -12.60
N GLY A 208 -15.80 7.84 -12.96
CA GLY A 208 -15.10 6.59 -12.65
C GLY A 208 -14.22 6.72 -11.41
N PHE A 209 -13.52 5.64 -11.11
CA PHE A 209 -12.51 5.61 -10.05
C PHE A 209 -11.28 6.40 -10.51
N GLY A 210 -10.84 7.37 -9.71
CA GLY A 210 -9.66 8.19 -10.03
C GLY A 210 -8.36 7.53 -9.60
N ASP A 211 -7.42 7.33 -10.53
CA ASP A 211 -6.03 6.92 -10.25
C ASP A 211 -5.03 7.73 -11.08
N GLY A 212 -5.38 8.26 -12.25
CA GLY A 212 -4.41 8.90 -13.14
C GLY A 212 -4.73 10.34 -13.44
N GLY A 213 -3.71 11.12 -13.79
CA GLY A 213 -3.95 12.49 -14.25
C GLY A 213 -2.71 13.33 -14.43
N CYS A 214 -2.93 14.58 -14.82
CA CYS A 214 -1.92 15.62 -14.90
C CYS A 214 -2.55 17.03 -14.93
N LEU A 215 -1.72 18.04 -14.73
CA LEU A 215 -2.09 19.45 -14.81
C LEU A 215 -1.50 20.08 -16.08
N ARG A 216 -2.26 20.95 -16.74
CA ARG A 216 -1.77 21.81 -17.83
C ARG A 216 -2.52 23.12 -17.83
N GLY A 217 -1.81 24.24 -17.68
CA GLY A 217 -2.41 25.56 -17.53
C GLY A 217 -3.49 25.54 -16.45
N ASN A 218 -4.69 26.04 -16.75
CA ASN A 218 -5.79 26.08 -15.79
C ASN A 218 -6.56 24.77 -15.63
N TYR A 219 -6.09 23.65 -16.18
CA TYR A 219 -6.89 22.42 -16.26
C TYR A 219 -6.24 21.24 -15.55
N CYS A 220 -7.09 20.42 -14.95
CA CYS A 220 -6.78 19.08 -14.45
C CYS A 220 -7.41 18.05 -15.38
N PHE A 221 -6.61 17.10 -15.84
CA PHE A 221 -6.98 16.00 -16.72
C PHE A 221 -6.95 14.72 -15.89
N ALA A 222 -8.12 14.22 -15.49
CA ALA A 222 -8.26 13.04 -14.65
C ALA A 222 -8.59 11.81 -15.50
N ALA A 223 -7.74 10.80 -15.45
CA ALA A 223 -8.00 9.48 -16.03
C ALA A 223 -8.75 8.61 -15.02
N THR A 224 -9.82 7.97 -15.51
CA THR A 224 -10.78 7.25 -14.68
C THR A 224 -11.09 5.88 -15.25
N GLY A 225 -11.52 4.94 -14.39
CA GLY A 225 -11.85 3.56 -14.75
C GLY A 225 -12.95 2.91 -13.92
N HIS A 226 -13.13 1.60 -14.10
CA HIS A 226 -14.14 0.74 -13.48
C HIS A 226 -15.58 1.20 -13.71
N HIS A 227 -16.35 1.45 -12.65
CA HIS A 227 -17.79 1.72 -12.75
C HIS A 227 -18.05 3.22 -12.81
N SER A 228 -18.96 3.61 -13.69
CA SER A 228 -19.50 4.97 -13.74
C SER A 228 -20.32 5.29 -12.48
N ARG A 229 -20.40 6.58 -12.14
CA ARG A 229 -21.13 7.08 -10.98
C ARG A 229 -22.62 6.90 -11.20
N GLY A 230 -23.25 6.12 -10.32
CA GLY A 230 -24.68 5.84 -10.37
C GLY A 230 -25.08 4.75 -11.37
N SER A 231 -24.14 4.19 -12.13
CA SER A 231 -24.40 3.04 -12.99
C SER A 231 -24.45 1.73 -12.20
N ARG A 232 -25.30 0.81 -12.65
CA ARG A 232 -25.31 -0.60 -12.21
C ARG A 232 -24.49 -1.50 -13.14
N ASP A 233 -24.07 -0.98 -14.30
CA ASP A 233 -23.32 -1.72 -15.30
C ASP A 233 -21.82 -1.64 -15.02
N ASP A 234 -21.15 -2.77 -15.19
CA ASP A 234 -19.73 -2.90 -14.96
C ASP A 234 -18.90 -2.23 -16.06
N GLY A 235 -17.80 -1.58 -15.67
CA GLY A 235 -16.79 -1.10 -16.62
C GLY A 235 -17.11 0.20 -17.37
N GLN A 236 -18.20 0.91 -17.07
CA GLN A 236 -18.59 2.14 -17.79
C GLN A 236 -17.86 3.42 -17.33
N GLY A 237 -17.01 3.34 -16.31
CA GLY A 237 -16.29 4.44 -15.69
C GLY A 237 -15.07 4.91 -16.49
N HIS A 238 -14.61 4.11 -17.45
CA HIS A 238 -13.39 4.35 -18.22
C HIS A 238 -13.44 5.65 -19.06
N GLY A 239 -12.42 6.50 -18.95
CA GLY A 239 -12.37 7.74 -19.70
C GLY A 239 -11.39 8.80 -19.19
N LEU A 240 -11.45 9.96 -19.84
CA LEU A 240 -10.75 11.19 -19.48
C LEU A 240 -11.78 12.25 -19.07
N GLU A 241 -11.62 12.82 -17.88
CA GLU A 241 -12.44 13.92 -17.36
C GLU A 241 -11.59 15.19 -17.21
N ILE A 242 -12.14 16.33 -17.64
CA ILE A 242 -11.41 17.60 -17.65
C ILE A 242 -12.11 18.60 -16.74
N PHE A 243 -11.34 19.19 -15.82
CA PHE A 243 -11.79 20.21 -14.88
C PHE A 243 -10.97 21.47 -15.05
N ASN A 244 -11.63 22.63 -15.01
CA ASN A 244 -10.95 23.91 -14.80
C ASN A 244 -10.68 24.07 -13.31
N VAL A 245 -9.42 24.31 -12.99
CA VAL A 245 -8.85 24.43 -11.63
C VAL A 245 -8.09 25.76 -11.47
N ALA A 246 -8.40 26.78 -12.27
CA ALA A 246 -7.85 28.12 -12.12
C ALA A 246 -8.10 28.69 -10.70
N ASP A 247 -9.30 28.44 -10.16
CA ASP A 247 -9.58 28.55 -8.74
C ASP A 247 -9.66 27.14 -8.12
N PRO A 248 -8.63 26.70 -7.37
CA PRO A 248 -8.62 25.37 -6.77
C PRO A 248 -9.67 25.21 -5.65
N LYS A 249 -10.32 26.28 -5.20
CA LYS A 249 -11.46 26.21 -4.26
C LYS A 249 -12.79 25.95 -4.97
N GLN A 250 -12.87 26.20 -6.28
CA GLN A 250 -14.08 26.04 -7.06
C GLN A 250 -13.77 25.34 -8.40
N PRO A 251 -13.33 24.07 -8.37
CA PRO A 251 -13.10 23.33 -9.61
C PRO A 251 -14.41 23.16 -10.39
N THR A 252 -14.41 23.48 -11.68
CA THR A 252 -15.59 23.33 -12.54
C THR A 252 -15.35 22.24 -13.58
N PHE A 253 -16.28 21.28 -13.68
CA PHE A 253 -16.28 20.30 -14.77
C PHE A 253 -16.40 20.99 -16.13
N VAL A 254 -15.57 20.59 -17.09
CA VAL A 254 -15.53 21.16 -18.44
C VAL A 254 -16.11 20.19 -19.46
N SER A 255 -15.56 18.99 -19.51
CA SER A 255 -15.95 17.96 -20.49
C SER A 255 -15.42 16.58 -20.09
N ARG A 256 -15.84 15.56 -20.85
CA ARG A 256 -15.41 14.16 -20.67
C ARG A 256 -15.39 13.44 -22.00
N VAL A 257 -14.43 12.52 -22.15
CA VAL A 257 -14.40 11.51 -23.20
C VAL A 257 -14.52 10.13 -22.55
N LYS A 258 -15.45 9.31 -23.03
CA LYS A 258 -15.59 7.92 -22.59
C LYS A 258 -14.74 6.98 -23.41
N PHE A 259 -14.12 6.04 -22.72
CA PHE A 259 -13.43 4.92 -23.33
C PHE A 259 -14.33 3.69 -23.32
N PRO A 260 -13.99 2.66 -24.11
CA PRO A 260 -14.71 1.39 -24.15
C PRO A 260 -14.91 0.79 -22.77
N ALA A 261 -16.10 0.23 -22.55
CA ALA A 261 -16.40 -0.40 -21.29
C ALA A 261 -15.51 -1.62 -21.07
N SER A 262 -14.85 -1.66 -19.91
CA SER A 262 -13.92 -2.73 -19.55
C SER A 262 -14.04 -2.99 -18.07
N TYR A 263 -14.15 -4.26 -17.66
CA TYR A 263 -14.19 -4.60 -16.25
C TYR A 263 -13.23 -5.73 -15.92
N HIS A 264 -12.03 -5.32 -15.53
CA HIS A 264 -11.01 -6.19 -14.97
C HIS A 264 -10.58 -5.63 -13.63
N ILE A 265 -10.81 -6.38 -12.56
CA ILE A 265 -10.54 -5.98 -11.17
C ILE A 265 -9.05 -6.01 -10.78
N THR A 266 -8.15 -6.16 -11.76
CA THR A 266 -6.71 -6.28 -11.50
C THR A 266 -5.93 -5.27 -12.34
N ASN A 267 -4.78 -4.87 -11.81
CA ASN A 267 -3.88 -3.90 -12.43
C ASN A 267 -4.47 -2.51 -12.66
N ASP A 268 -5.44 -2.11 -11.84
CA ASP A 268 -6.10 -0.79 -11.83
C ASP A 268 -5.06 0.35 -11.85
N MET A 269 -4.73 0.82 -13.05
CA MET A 269 -3.68 1.80 -13.32
C MET A 269 -4.13 2.70 -14.47
N TRP A 270 -4.31 3.98 -14.16
CA TRP A 270 -4.62 4.99 -15.15
C TRP A 270 -3.58 6.10 -15.09
N THR A 271 -3.27 6.70 -16.24
CA THR A 271 -2.36 7.85 -16.28
C THR A 271 -2.69 8.71 -17.49
N ALA A 272 -2.60 10.03 -17.33
CA ALA A 272 -2.77 10.98 -18.42
C ALA A 272 -1.50 11.82 -18.58
N ARG A 273 -1.13 12.15 -19.81
CA ARG A 273 -0.03 13.05 -20.14
C ARG A 273 -0.48 14.00 -21.24
N VAL A 274 -0.37 15.30 -20.97
CA VAL A 274 -0.72 16.35 -21.92
C VAL A 274 0.54 16.94 -22.55
N ALA A 275 0.56 17.02 -23.88
CA ALA A 275 1.58 17.74 -24.64
C ALA A 275 0.97 18.32 -25.92
N GLY A 276 1.09 19.64 -26.09
CA GLY A 276 0.42 20.36 -27.17
C GLY A 276 -1.10 20.20 -27.11
N ASP A 277 -1.71 19.88 -28.25
CA ASP A 277 -3.14 19.71 -28.42
C ASP A 277 -3.64 18.28 -28.11
N HIS A 278 -2.80 17.44 -27.51
CA HIS A 278 -3.13 16.04 -27.24
C HIS A 278 -2.94 15.67 -25.76
N CYS A 279 -3.88 14.85 -25.27
CA CYS A 279 -3.77 14.12 -24.02
C CYS A 279 -3.69 12.63 -24.33
N VAL A 280 -2.57 11.98 -24.02
CA VAL A 280 -2.44 10.53 -24.09
C VAL A 280 -2.86 9.94 -22.75
N VAL A 281 -3.69 8.90 -22.77
CA VAL A 281 -4.23 8.28 -21.56
C VAL A 281 -4.00 6.77 -21.61
N ALA A 282 -3.33 6.22 -20.60
CA ALA A 282 -3.28 4.78 -20.40
C ALA A 282 -4.54 4.33 -19.68
N ASP A 283 -5.17 3.28 -20.19
CA ASP A 283 -6.42 2.75 -19.70
C ASP A 283 -6.34 1.25 -19.37
N THR A 284 -5.27 0.87 -18.65
CA THR A 284 -5.00 -0.50 -18.23
C THR A 284 -5.20 -1.50 -19.39
N TRP A 285 -6.26 -2.31 -19.36
CA TRP A 285 -6.56 -3.39 -20.31
C TRP A 285 -7.10 -2.90 -21.66
N ASN A 286 -7.64 -1.69 -21.73
CA ASN A 286 -8.04 -1.06 -22.99
C ASN A 286 -6.84 -0.57 -23.81
N GLY A 287 -5.62 -0.62 -23.25
CA GLY A 287 -4.42 -0.11 -23.88
C GLY A 287 -4.22 1.37 -23.59
N LEU A 288 -4.01 2.17 -24.62
CA LEU A 288 -3.90 3.63 -24.52
C LEU A 288 -4.71 4.34 -25.61
N PHE A 289 -5.12 5.56 -25.31
CA PHE A 289 -5.84 6.45 -26.22
C PHE A 289 -5.12 7.78 -26.36
N VAL A 290 -5.11 8.34 -27.57
CA VAL A 290 -4.72 9.73 -27.83
C VAL A 290 -5.99 10.54 -28.01
N VAL A 291 -6.17 11.54 -27.15
CA VAL A 291 -7.33 12.43 -27.16
C VAL A 291 -6.88 13.80 -27.66
N ASN A 292 -7.49 14.30 -28.73
CA ASN A 292 -7.34 15.69 -29.12
C ASN A 292 -8.12 16.58 -28.15
N ILE A 293 -7.45 17.60 -27.63
CA ILE A 293 -7.94 18.54 -26.62
C ILE A 293 -7.78 19.99 -27.08
N HIS A 294 -7.64 20.23 -28.38
CA HIS A 294 -7.53 21.59 -28.95
C HIS A 294 -8.75 22.43 -28.56
N ASP A 295 -9.96 21.88 -28.75
CA ASP A 295 -11.16 22.36 -28.07
C ASP A 295 -11.45 21.48 -26.85
N ILE A 296 -11.08 22.00 -25.68
CA ILE A 296 -11.23 21.29 -24.41
C ILE A 296 -12.68 21.04 -24.01
N LYS A 297 -13.66 21.71 -24.64
CA LYS A 297 -15.10 21.45 -24.44
C LYS A 297 -15.61 20.29 -25.29
N GLN A 298 -14.91 19.96 -26.38
CA GLN A 298 -15.25 18.87 -27.29
C GLN A 298 -14.03 17.95 -27.55
N PRO A 299 -13.43 17.37 -26.50
CA PRO A 299 -12.32 16.46 -26.68
C PRO A 299 -12.76 15.19 -27.43
N ARG A 300 -11.87 14.64 -28.26
CA ARG A 300 -12.18 13.45 -29.08
C ARG A 300 -11.00 12.51 -29.20
N ILE A 301 -11.27 11.21 -29.26
CA ILE A 301 -10.23 10.20 -29.48
C ILE A 301 -9.79 10.29 -30.94
N VAL A 302 -8.49 10.35 -31.18
CA VAL A 302 -7.89 10.49 -32.52
C VAL A 302 -6.92 9.37 -32.86
N ALA A 303 -6.50 8.56 -31.90
CA ALA A 303 -5.75 7.33 -32.12
C ALA A 303 -5.81 6.44 -30.87
N HIS A 304 -5.45 5.17 -31.03
CA HIS A 304 -5.35 4.22 -29.92
C HIS A 304 -4.24 3.20 -30.15
N ALA A 305 -3.77 2.53 -29.10
CA ALA A 305 -2.85 1.39 -29.23
C ALA A 305 -3.15 0.34 -28.16
N ILE A 306 -2.99 -0.93 -28.53
CA ILE A 306 -3.16 -2.09 -27.65
C ILE A 306 -1.83 -2.83 -27.57
N LEU A 307 -1.34 -3.12 -26.37
CA LEU A 307 -0.11 -3.89 -26.22
C LEU A 307 -0.37 -5.39 -26.48
N PRO A 308 0.61 -6.08 -27.10
CA PRO A 308 0.44 -7.50 -27.43
C PRO A 308 0.31 -8.37 -26.16
N PRO A 309 -0.42 -9.48 -26.22
CA PRO A 309 -0.64 -10.36 -25.08
C PRO A 309 0.64 -11.04 -24.61
N ARG A 310 0.61 -11.58 -23.39
CA ARG A 310 1.76 -12.29 -22.78
C ARG A 310 2.18 -13.54 -23.54
N SER A 311 1.24 -14.23 -24.16
CA SER A 311 1.50 -15.40 -25.00
C SER A 311 0.52 -15.45 -26.15
N LYS A 312 0.85 -16.20 -27.21
CA LYS A 312 -0.05 -16.40 -28.36
C LYS A 312 -1.35 -17.17 -28.01
N SER A 313 -1.36 -17.87 -26.88
CA SER A 313 -2.52 -18.60 -26.37
C SER A 313 -3.42 -17.74 -25.48
N ASP A 314 -2.95 -16.56 -25.08
CA ASP A 314 -3.69 -15.58 -24.31
C ASP A 314 -4.16 -14.49 -25.27
N ASN A 315 -5.47 -14.30 -25.39
CA ASN A 315 -6.02 -13.24 -26.24
C ASN A 315 -6.22 -11.92 -25.46
N THR A 316 -5.82 -11.87 -24.19
CA THR A 316 -5.97 -10.68 -23.35
C THR A 316 -4.79 -9.74 -23.59
N PRO A 317 -5.03 -8.47 -23.97
CA PRO A 317 -3.97 -7.47 -24.10
C PRO A 317 -3.10 -7.36 -22.84
N ASP A 318 -1.82 -7.02 -23.00
CA ASP A 318 -1.02 -6.64 -21.83
C ASP A 318 -1.51 -5.28 -21.31
N PRO A 319 -1.87 -5.14 -20.02
CA PRO A 319 -2.33 -3.87 -19.50
C PRO A 319 -1.21 -2.83 -19.51
N VAL A 320 -1.56 -1.62 -19.91
CA VAL A 320 -0.67 -0.45 -19.89
C VAL A 320 -0.67 0.13 -18.48
N GLY A 321 0.45 0.01 -17.77
CA GLY A 321 0.60 0.56 -16.43
C GLY A 321 0.90 2.06 -16.43
N GLY A 322 1.77 2.50 -17.35
CA GLY A 322 2.29 3.86 -17.39
C GLY A 322 2.65 4.30 -18.81
N ILE A 323 2.62 5.61 -19.05
CA ILE A 323 3.02 6.23 -20.32
C ILE A 323 3.92 7.44 -20.08
N ALA A 324 4.82 7.67 -21.03
CA ALA A 324 5.63 8.88 -21.14
C ALA A 324 5.71 9.31 -22.60
N LEU A 325 5.88 10.60 -22.85
CA LEU A 325 5.84 11.17 -24.20
C LEU A 325 7.23 11.60 -24.65
N GLY A 326 7.63 11.14 -25.83
CA GLY A 326 8.78 11.63 -26.57
C GLY A 326 8.32 12.43 -27.78
N LYS A 327 9.29 12.90 -28.59
CA LYS A 327 8.97 13.51 -29.89
C LYS A 327 8.44 12.43 -30.83
N ASP A 328 7.19 12.59 -31.28
CA ASP A 328 6.52 11.71 -32.24
C ASP A 328 6.36 10.25 -31.77
N VAL A 329 6.55 9.98 -30.48
CA VAL A 329 6.47 8.63 -29.89
C VAL A 329 5.83 8.65 -28.51
N ILE A 330 5.11 7.57 -28.19
CA ILE A 330 4.60 7.27 -26.85
C ILE A 330 5.38 6.07 -26.32
N TYR A 331 6.01 6.21 -25.15
CA TYR A 331 6.58 5.09 -24.41
C TYR A 331 5.50 4.50 -23.52
N ALA A 332 5.21 3.21 -23.66
CA ALA A 332 4.16 2.52 -22.93
C ALA A 332 4.72 1.34 -22.12
N ALA A 333 4.39 1.31 -20.83
CA ALA A 333 4.81 0.26 -19.92
C ALA A 333 3.80 -0.89 -19.92
N GLY A 334 4.18 -2.04 -20.47
CA GLY A 334 3.44 -3.29 -20.40
C GLY A 334 3.77 -4.06 -19.13
N ILE A 335 2.74 -4.26 -18.29
CA ILE A 335 2.89 -4.83 -16.94
C ILE A 335 3.46 -6.26 -16.98
N PHE A 336 3.21 -7.01 -18.05
CA PHE A 336 3.69 -8.39 -18.19
C PHE A 336 4.74 -8.56 -19.27
N THR A 337 4.69 -7.79 -20.35
CA THR A 337 5.45 -8.05 -21.57
C THR A 337 6.65 -7.13 -21.77
N GLY A 338 6.69 -5.98 -21.08
CA GLY A 338 7.84 -5.09 -21.04
C GLY A 338 7.56 -3.70 -21.61
N LEU A 339 8.62 -3.01 -22.03
CA LEU A 339 8.52 -1.62 -22.52
C LEU A 339 8.25 -1.59 -24.03
N TYR A 340 7.41 -0.65 -24.46
CA TYR A 340 7.07 -0.42 -25.86
C TYR A 340 7.29 1.02 -26.28
N VAL A 341 7.71 1.21 -27.53
CA VAL A 341 7.63 2.46 -28.27
C VAL A 341 6.44 2.38 -29.20
N VAL A 342 5.56 3.38 -29.17
CA VAL A 342 4.42 3.49 -30.07
C VAL A 342 4.65 4.73 -30.94
N PRO A 343 5.01 4.59 -32.22
CA PRO A 343 5.11 5.71 -33.15
C PRO A 343 3.78 6.46 -33.23
N ALA A 344 3.83 7.77 -33.05
CA ALA A 344 2.69 8.67 -32.94
C ALA A 344 3.03 10.04 -33.57
N PRO A 345 3.37 10.09 -34.88
CA PRO A 345 3.84 11.30 -35.53
C PRO A 345 2.79 12.42 -35.47
N GLY A 346 3.18 13.59 -34.95
CA GLY A 346 2.30 14.75 -34.74
C GLY A 346 1.28 14.59 -33.60
N LEU A 347 1.22 13.42 -32.96
CA LEU A 347 0.26 13.08 -31.91
C LEU A 347 0.89 13.03 -30.51
N ALA A 348 2.23 12.97 -30.44
CA ALA A 348 2.98 12.99 -29.19
C ALA A 348 4.18 13.93 -29.26
N SER A 349 4.42 14.64 -28.17
CA SER A 349 5.61 15.49 -27.99
C SER A 349 6.05 15.45 -26.53
N PRO A 350 7.31 15.81 -26.22
CA PRO A 350 7.78 15.85 -24.84
C PRO A 350 6.91 16.78 -23.98
N VAL A 351 6.56 16.32 -22.78
CA VAL A 351 5.79 17.14 -21.82
C VAL A 351 6.64 18.34 -21.40
N VAL A 352 6.08 19.54 -21.54
CA VAL A 352 6.74 20.78 -21.09
C VAL A 352 6.36 21.03 -19.64
N SER A 353 7.33 20.95 -18.74
CA SER A 353 7.15 21.28 -17.32
C SER A 353 6.71 22.73 -17.17
N GLU A 354 5.71 22.96 -16.33
CA GLU A 354 5.26 24.29 -15.93
C GLU A 354 6.01 24.73 -14.68
N GLN A 355 6.13 26.05 -14.50
CA GLN A 355 6.73 26.59 -13.28
C GLN A 355 5.88 26.18 -12.07
N ASP A 356 6.56 25.79 -10.99
CA ASP A 356 5.94 25.40 -9.74
C ASP A 356 6.50 26.25 -8.59
N ARG A 357 5.60 26.88 -7.81
CA ARG A 357 5.96 27.53 -6.55
C ARG A 357 5.83 26.52 -5.40
N ALA A 358 6.95 25.86 -5.13
CA ALA A 358 7.00 24.85 -4.09
C ALA A 358 6.67 25.40 -2.69
N PRO A 359 5.97 24.63 -1.83
CA PRO A 359 5.82 24.99 -0.43
C PRO A 359 7.16 25.06 0.30
N GLU A 360 7.28 26.00 1.24
CA GLU A 360 8.42 26.06 2.15
C GLU A 360 8.13 25.26 3.41
N LEU A 361 9.03 24.33 3.76
CA LEU A 361 8.96 23.60 5.02
C LEU A 361 9.60 24.44 6.14
N LYS A 362 8.75 25.09 6.95
CA LYS A 362 9.22 25.79 8.15
C LYS A 362 9.63 24.79 9.25
N PRO A 363 10.59 25.17 10.13
CA PRO A 363 10.93 24.37 11.31
C PRO A 363 9.68 24.01 12.12
N ALA A 364 9.69 22.82 12.73
CA ALA A 364 8.61 22.42 13.62
C ALA A 364 8.52 23.37 14.82
N SER A 365 7.31 23.66 15.28
CA SER A 365 7.09 24.26 16.60
C SER A 365 7.07 23.16 17.64
N ASP A 366 7.57 23.45 18.84
CA ASP A 366 7.45 22.56 19.98
C ASP A 366 5.97 22.34 20.30
N GLN A 367 5.45 21.16 19.99
CA GLN A 367 4.12 20.76 20.42
C GLN A 367 4.22 19.92 21.69
N ALA A 368 3.47 20.30 22.72
CA ALA A 368 3.31 19.46 23.90
C ALA A 368 2.81 18.07 23.49
N GLY A 369 3.43 17.03 24.07
CA GLY A 369 2.98 15.65 23.91
C GLY A 369 1.55 15.48 24.43
N ASP A 370 0.88 14.42 23.97
CA ASP A 370 -0.47 14.11 24.45
C ASP A 370 -0.43 13.78 25.95
N PRO A 371 -1.09 14.57 26.82
CA PRO A 371 -0.99 14.40 28.26
C PRO A 371 -1.60 13.09 28.75
N ARG A 372 -2.41 12.40 27.94
CA ARG A 372 -2.99 11.10 28.26
C ARG A 372 -1.96 9.97 28.27
N PHE A 373 -0.78 10.19 27.68
CA PHE A 373 0.24 9.15 27.49
C PHE A 373 1.59 9.52 28.11
N LEU A 374 2.35 8.48 28.45
CA LEU A 374 3.80 8.50 28.42
C LEU A 374 4.23 8.18 26.98
N THR A 375 5.17 8.94 26.44
CA THR A 375 5.59 8.81 25.04
C THR A 375 7.08 8.54 24.95
N TYR A 376 7.46 7.54 24.16
CA TYR A 376 8.84 7.26 23.78
C TYR A 376 8.97 7.34 22.26
N GLN A 377 9.82 8.24 21.76
CA GLN A 377 10.05 8.45 20.33
C GLN A 377 11.48 8.01 19.97
N PRO A 378 11.64 6.88 19.25
CA PRO A 378 12.95 6.34 18.90
C PRO A 378 13.59 7.00 17.66
N GLY A 379 12.90 7.92 16.98
CA GLY A 379 13.37 8.54 15.74
C GLY A 379 12.93 7.81 14.46
N GLY A 380 12.35 6.61 14.58
CA GLY A 380 11.70 5.87 13.49
C GLY A 380 10.23 5.56 13.80
N GLN A 381 9.53 4.93 12.85
CA GLN A 381 8.15 4.48 13.09
C GLN A 381 8.12 3.34 14.10
N VAL A 382 7.36 3.49 15.19
CA VAL A 382 7.04 2.35 16.05
C VAL A 382 5.92 1.53 15.39
N ARG A 383 6.31 0.52 14.61
CA ARG A 383 5.44 -0.31 13.78
C ARG A 383 4.65 -1.34 14.59
N SER A 384 5.31 -1.98 15.55
CA SER A 384 4.69 -2.96 16.46
C SER A 384 5.37 -2.93 17.83
N ALA A 385 4.69 -3.45 18.84
CA ALA A 385 5.28 -3.74 20.14
C ALA A 385 4.76 -5.07 20.70
N THR A 386 5.61 -5.80 21.40
CA THR A 386 5.22 -6.95 22.22
C THR A 386 5.76 -6.80 23.63
N VAL A 387 5.06 -7.36 24.63
CA VAL A 387 5.37 -7.16 26.05
C VAL A 387 5.73 -8.49 26.69
N VAL A 388 6.85 -8.53 27.42
CA VAL A 388 7.29 -9.67 28.24
C VAL A 388 7.69 -9.14 29.61
N GLY A 389 6.91 -9.49 30.64
CA GLY A 389 7.04 -8.88 31.96
C GLY A 389 6.84 -7.36 31.87
N ASP A 390 7.83 -6.59 32.31
CA ASP A 390 7.82 -5.12 32.26
C ASP A 390 8.63 -4.52 31.08
N ILE A 391 8.99 -5.34 30.10
CA ILE A 391 9.72 -4.90 28.91
C ILE A 391 8.81 -4.92 27.70
N ALA A 392 8.71 -3.78 27.02
CA ALA A 392 8.18 -3.68 25.68
C ALA A 392 9.31 -3.79 24.64
N TRP A 393 9.24 -4.80 23.79
CA TRP A 393 10.07 -4.92 22.60
C TRP A 393 9.36 -4.22 21.44
N ALA A 394 9.95 -3.14 20.93
CA ALA A 394 9.39 -2.29 19.89
C ALA A 394 10.16 -2.42 18.56
N ALA A 395 9.42 -2.70 17.48
CA ALA A 395 9.90 -2.57 16.10
C ALA A 395 9.85 -1.08 15.73
N CYS A 396 11.02 -0.44 15.59
CA CYS A 396 11.13 1.00 15.43
C CYS A 396 11.50 1.42 14.00
N GLY A 397 11.19 0.59 12.98
CA GLY A 397 11.52 0.86 11.59
C GLY A 397 13.03 1.03 11.41
N SER A 398 13.43 2.14 10.80
CA SER A 398 14.83 2.55 10.58
C SER A 398 15.65 2.70 11.86
N ALA A 399 15.01 2.91 13.02
CA ALA A 399 15.70 3.02 14.30
C ALA A 399 16.06 1.66 14.92
N GLY A 400 15.57 0.54 14.36
CA GLY A 400 15.93 -0.81 14.78
C GLY A 400 14.99 -1.43 15.83
N ILE A 401 15.55 -2.26 16.70
CA ILE A 401 14.84 -3.01 17.74
C ILE A 401 15.14 -2.37 19.09
N HIS A 402 14.10 -1.93 19.81
CA HIS A 402 14.26 -1.28 21.10
C HIS A 402 13.59 -2.10 22.20
N ALA A 403 14.33 -2.43 23.26
CA ALA A 403 13.77 -2.88 24.52
C ALA A 403 13.51 -1.66 25.41
N VAL A 404 12.25 -1.47 25.79
CA VAL A 404 11.80 -0.31 26.57
C VAL A 404 11.20 -0.79 27.89
N GLN A 405 11.80 -0.36 29.00
CA GLN A 405 11.26 -0.58 30.34
C GLN A 405 9.97 0.21 30.52
N LEU A 406 8.90 -0.50 30.85
CA LEU A 406 7.59 0.04 31.21
C LEU A 406 7.56 0.40 32.70
N GLY A 407 6.85 1.48 33.03
CA GLY A 407 6.79 2.01 34.39
C GLY A 407 6.21 3.43 34.43
N LYS A 408 6.59 4.21 35.45
CA LYS A 408 6.22 5.63 35.56
C LYS A 408 6.81 6.52 34.44
N SER A 409 7.76 5.96 33.70
CA SER A 409 8.41 6.54 32.52
C SER A 409 8.73 5.40 31.55
N LEU A 410 8.80 5.69 30.26
CA LEU A 410 9.32 4.76 29.25
C LEU A 410 10.83 4.99 29.09
N LYS A 411 11.65 3.99 29.40
CA LYS A 411 13.11 4.10 29.31
C LYS A 411 13.68 3.01 28.39
N PRO A 412 14.42 3.36 27.32
CA PRO A 412 15.13 2.35 26.55
C PRO A 412 16.23 1.73 27.42
N VAL A 413 16.29 0.41 27.43
CA VAL A 413 17.29 -0.38 28.18
C VAL A 413 18.25 -1.14 27.25
N SER A 414 17.83 -1.39 26.01
CA SER A 414 18.68 -1.95 24.96
C SER A 414 18.19 -1.48 23.59
N VAL A 415 19.12 -1.19 22.69
CA VAL A 415 18.84 -0.80 21.29
C VAL A 415 19.76 -1.61 20.39
N THR A 416 19.17 -2.31 19.43
CA THR A 416 19.87 -3.14 18.45
C THR A 416 19.54 -2.62 17.05
N PRO A 417 20.52 -2.23 16.22
CA PRO A 417 20.25 -1.83 14.85
C PRO A 417 19.70 -3.03 14.06
N GLY A 418 18.68 -2.79 13.23
CA GLY A 418 18.22 -3.78 12.25
C GLY A 418 19.18 -3.89 11.07
N LYS A 419 19.12 -5.00 10.31
CA LYS A 419 19.80 -5.11 9.01
C LYS A 419 18.98 -4.53 7.84
N GLY A 420 17.74 -4.15 8.12
CA GLY A 420 16.80 -3.44 7.26
C GLY A 420 15.74 -2.78 8.15
N GLU A 421 14.68 -2.24 7.55
CA GLU A 421 13.55 -1.67 8.30
C GLU A 421 12.90 -2.72 9.21
N VAL A 422 12.85 -2.47 10.53
CA VAL A 422 12.25 -3.41 11.48
C VAL A 422 10.74 -3.20 11.52
N MET A 423 10.00 -4.13 10.93
CA MET A 423 8.55 -4.02 10.68
C MET A 423 7.70 -4.64 11.79
N HIS A 424 8.12 -5.76 12.37
CA HIS A 424 7.36 -6.45 13.41
C HIS A 424 8.25 -7.38 14.25
N LEU A 425 7.88 -7.59 15.52
CA LEU A 425 8.58 -8.48 16.44
C LEU A 425 7.66 -9.57 17.01
N ALA A 426 8.21 -10.75 17.22
CA ALA A 426 7.64 -11.78 18.09
C ALA A 426 8.69 -12.20 19.13
N VAL A 427 8.25 -12.58 20.33
CA VAL A 427 9.13 -13.08 21.39
C VAL A 427 8.59 -14.41 21.90
N SER A 428 9.46 -15.40 22.02
CA SER A 428 9.11 -16.75 22.48
C SER A 428 10.23 -17.30 23.35
N GLY A 429 9.96 -17.48 24.64
CA GLY A 429 10.99 -17.86 25.61
C GLY A 429 12.16 -16.86 25.62
N SER A 430 13.37 -17.37 25.42
CA SER A 430 14.61 -16.56 25.37
C SER A 430 14.94 -16.03 23.98
N ARG A 431 14.02 -16.10 23.01
CA ARG A 431 14.27 -15.71 21.61
C ARG A 431 13.36 -14.58 21.15
N LEU A 432 13.93 -13.74 20.29
CA LEU A 432 13.22 -12.69 19.57
C LEU A 432 13.33 -12.93 18.07
N TYR A 433 12.21 -12.77 17.37
CA TYR A 433 12.08 -12.93 15.93
C TYR A 433 11.70 -11.59 15.34
N ALA A 434 12.49 -11.10 14.37
CA ALA A 434 12.29 -9.80 13.76
C ALA A 434 12.01 -9.92 12.26
N ALA A 435 10.88 -9.36 11.84
CA ALA A 435 10.61 -9.10 10.43
C ALA A 435 11.37 -7.83 10.03
N GLU A 436 12.48 -7.97 9.31
CA GLU A 436 13.37 -6.88 8.93
C GLU A 436 13.29 -6.55 7.43
N ASN A 437 12.06 -6.52 6.90
CA ASN A 437 11.79 -6.11 5.54
C ASN A 437 12.61 -6.95 4.52
N ASP A 438 13.39 -6.31 3.66
CA ASP A 438 14.24 -6.92 2.63
C ASP A 438 15.39 -7.78 3.23
N ALA A 439 15.79 -7.52 4.48
CA ALA A 439 16.77 -8.34 5.18
C ALA A 439 16.18 -9.69 5.66
N GLY A 440 14.87 -9.92 5.53
CA GLY A 440 14.21 -11.19 5.82
C GLY A 440 13.75 -11.36 7.27
N LEU A 441 13.64 -12.61 7.72
CA LEU A 441 13.24 -12.95 9.09
C LEU A 441 14.48 -13.30 9.92
N ALA A 442 14.81 -12.45 10.89
CA ALA A 442 15.94 -12.62 11.79
C ALA A 442 15.53 -13.34 13.08
N ILE A 443 16.46 -14.11 13.64
CA ILE A 443 16.28 -14.87 14.88
C ILE A 443 17.41 -14.47 15.83
N TYR A 444 17.04 -13.97 17.00
CA TYR A 444 17.96 -13.50 18.03
C TYR A 444 17.78 -14.30 19.32
N ASP A 445 18.89 -14.62 19.98
CA ASP A 445 18.87 -14.94 21.40
C ASP A 445 18.87 -13.65 22.22
N ILE A 446 18.04 -13.63 23.27
CA ILE A 446 17.96 -12.57 24.26
C ILE A 446 18.94 -12.91 25.39
N GLY A 447 20.09 -12.25 25.39
CA GLY A 447 21.11 -12.41 26.41
C GLY A 447 20.86 -11.57 27.68
N PRO A 448 21.82 -11.59 28.62
CA PRO A 448 21.83 -10.69 29.77
C PRO A 448 21.69 -9.23 29.35
N GLU A 449 21.05 -8.42 30.22
CA GLU A 449 20.76 -7.00 29.94
C GLU A 449 19.95 -6.76 28.67
N LEU A 450 19.24 -7.79 28.17
CA LEU A 450 18.40 -7.71 26.96
C LEU A 450 19.22 -7.38 25.69
N LYS A 451 20.50 -7.77 25.66
CA LYS A 451 21.32 -7.70 24.45
C LYS A 451 20.92 -8.80 23.48
N LEU A 452 20.75 -8.44 22.21
CA LEU A 452 20.36 -9.38 21.15
C LEU A 452 21.59 -9.89 20.40
N THR A 453 21.67 -11.21 20.24
CA THR A 453 22.67 -11.88 19.39
C THR A 453 21.96 -12.60 18.26
N GLU A 454 22.22 -12.23 17.00
CA GLU A 454 21.63 -12.93 15.86
C GLU A 454 22.21 -14.34 15.75
N ILE A 455 21.34 -15.36 15.85
CA ILE A 455 21.72 -16.77 15.76
C ILE A 455 21.33 -17.40 14.42
N GLY A 456 20.50 -16.72 13.64
CA GLY A 456 20.24 -17.09 12.26
C GLY A 456 19.20 -16.21 11.58
N ARG A 457 19.01 -16.44 10.28
CA ARG A 457 18.19 -15.60 9.43
C ARG A 457 17.65 -16.35 8.22
N LEU A 458 16.36 -16.22 7.97
CA LEU A 458 15.72 -16.65 6.73
C LEU A 458 15.75 -15.50 5.73
N LYS A 459 16.72 -15.53 4.80
CA LYS A 459 16.80 -14.58 3.69
C LYS A 459 15.88 -15.02 2.54
N LEU A 460 15.07 -14.09 2.04
CA LEU A 460 14.12 -14.36 0.96
C LEU A 460 14.43 -13.44 -0.23
N LYS A 461 14.57 -14.04 -1.42
CA LYS A 461 14.79 -13.25 -2.63
C LYS A 461 13.50 -12.54 -3.03
N ASN A 462 13.57 -11.22 -3.24
CA ASN A 462 12.47 -10.36 -3.69
C ASN A 462 11.21 -10.42 -2.80
N ARG A 463 11.39 -10.63 -1.49
CA ARG A 463 10.28 -10.67 -0.53
C ARG A 463 10.69 -9.95 0.73
N ASN A 464 9.84 -9.01 1.11
CA ASN A 464 10.08 -8.07 2.17
C ASN A 464 9.22 -8.43 3.39
N VAL A 465 9.79 -9.10 4.38
CA VAL A 465 9.04 -9.67 5.51
C VAL A 465 8.45 -8.54 6.35
N LYS A 466 7.11 -8.53 6.49
CA LYS A 466 6.37 -7.43 7.14
C LYS A 466 5.85 -7.78 8.52
N GLN A 467 5.50 -9.03 8.75
CA GLN A 467 4.98 -9.49 10.03
C GLN A 467 5.43 -10.91 10.32
N VAL A 468 5.63 -11.22 11.60
CA VAL A 468 5.92 -12.57 12.08
C VAL A 468 5.12 -12.87 13.35
N ALA A 469 4.56 -14.06 13.43
CA ALA A 469 4.03 -14.67 14.64
C ALA A 469 4.82 -15.95 14.94
N CYS A 470 5.34 -16.07 16.15
CA CYS A 470 6.10 -17.25 16.59
C CYS A 470 5.74 -17.58 18.04
N PRO A 471 4.55 -18.13 18.30
CA PRO A 471 4.12 -18.48 19.65
C PRO A 471 4.99 -19.58 20.27
N ALA A 472 4.98 -19.67 21.60
CA ALA A 472 5.64 -20.74 22.34
C ALA A 472 5.19 -22.14 21.86
N PRO A 473 6.13 -23.11 21.73
CA PRO A 473 7.54 -23.07 22.15
C PRO A 473 8.52 -22.45 21.14
N GLY A 474 8.05 -21.76 20.09
CA GLY A 474 8.94 -21.08 19.13
C GLY A 474 9.49 -21.98 18.03
N ARG A 475 8.85 -23.13 17.78
CA ARG A 475 9.24 -24.11 16.74
C ARG A 475 8.91 -23.65 15.33
N PHE A 476 7.73 -23.07 15.13
CA PHE A 476 7.26 -22.61 13.83
C PHE A 476 6.98 -21.11 13.87
N ALA A 477 7.38 -20.41 12.82
CA ALA A 477 7.01 -19.01 12.62
C ALA A 477 6.12 -18.88 11.38
N LEU A 478 4.95 -18.29 11.56
CA LEU A 478 4.09 -17.81 10.48
C LEU A 478 4.50 -16.39 10.13
N TYR A 479 4.72 -16.09 8.86
CA TYR A 479 5.07 -14.76 8.42
C TYR A 479 4.49 -14.44 7.05
N HIS A 480 4.42 -13.15 6.71
CA HIS A 480 4.03 -12.67 5.39
C HIS A 480 4.91 -11.51 4.91
N TRP A 481 4.87 -11.20 3.61
CA TRP A 481 5.62 -10.10 3.00
C TRP A 481 4.73 -9.00 2.37
N GLY A 482 3.53 -8.79 2.90
CA GLY A 482 2.65 -7.67 2.53
C GLY A 482 1.87 -7.86 1.22
N SER A 483 1.95 -9.05 0.62
CA SER A 483 1.10 -9.48 -0.50
C SER A 483 -0.11 -10.28 0.01
N SER A 484 -0.59 -11.27 -0.75
CA SER A 484 -1.67 -12.19 -0.37
C SER A 484 -1.18 -13.52 0.19
N ALA A 485 0.12 -13.67 0.45
CA ALA A 485 0.73 -14.96 0.76
C ALA A 485 1.37 -14.99 2.15
N VAL A 486 1.24 -16.14 2.82
CA VAL A 486 1.93 -16.49 4.06
C VAL A 486 2.85 -17.66 3.83
N GLU A 487 3.85 -17.77 4.68
CA GLU A 487 4.74 -18.92 4.76
C GLU A 487 4.94 -19.32 6.21
N ILE A 488 5.17 -20.62 6.44
CA ILE A 488 5.56 -21.14 7.74
C ILE A 488 7.00 -21.65 7.64
N ALA A 489 7.86 -21.11 8.51
CA ALA A 489 9.23 -21.58 8.68
C ALA A 489 9.34 -22.52 9.88
N ASP A 490 10.07 -23.62 9.71
CA ASP A 490 10.56 -24.48 10.79
C ASP A 490 11.88 -23.88 11.33
N LEU A 491 11.90 -23.67 12.65
CA LEU A 491 12.95 -23.00 13.41
C LEU A 491 13.62 -23.92 14.44
N GLN A 492 13.46 -25.24 14.32
CA GLN A 492 14.15 -26.21 15.18
C GLN A 492 15.68 -26.03 15.15
N ASP A 493 16.23 -25.80 13.96
CA ASP A 493 17.59 -25.30 13.77
C ASP A 493 17.54 -23.80 13.42
N PRO A 494 17.66 -22.90 14.40
CA PRO A 494 17.55 -21.47 14.17
C PRO A 494 18.68 -20.92 13.32
N ALA A 495 19.83 -21.61 13.20
CA ALA A 495 20.91 -21.19 12.31
C ALA A 495 20.56 -21.43 10.83
N HIS A 496 19.67 -22.39 10.56
CA HIS A 496 19.25 -22.77 9.21
C HIS A 496 17.72 -22.90 9.10
N PRO A 497 16.96 -21.79 9.27
CA PRO A 497 15.51 -21.82 9.20
C PRO A 497 15.04 -22.22 7.80
N LYS A 498 13.96 -23.00 7.73
CA LYS A 498 13.45 -23.55 6.46
C LYS A 498 11.97 -23.29 6.28
N VAL A 499 11.59 -22.81 5.09
CA VAL A 499 10.17 -22.71 4.72
C VAL A 499 9.61 -24.11 4.48
N VAL A 500 8.59 -24.49 5.25
CA VAL A 500 7.98 -25.82 5.21
C VAL A 500 6.54 -25.81 4.70
N LEU A 501 5.87 -24.65 4.69
CA LEU A 501 4.55 -24.46 4.11
C LEU A 501 4.43 -23.09 3.46
N LYS A 502 3.71 -23.02 2.34
CA LYS A 502 3.33 -21.78 1.66
C LYS A 502 1.83 -21.81 1.41
N ASP A 503 1.15 -20.69 1.63
CA ASP A 503 -0.27 -20.54 1.32
C ASP A 503 -0.56 -19.14 0.78
N SER A 504 -1.61 -19.02 -0.02
CA SER A 504 -2.13 -17.75 -0.51
C SER A 504 -3.64 -17.84 -0.65
N GLN A 505 -4.33 -16.88 -0.05
CA GLN A 505 -5.78 -16.76 -0.14
C GLN A 505 -6.15 -15.50 -0.93
N VAL A 506 -7.44 -15.28 -1.17
CA VAL A 506 -7.92 -14.08 -1.88
C VAL A 506 -7.83 -12.88 -0.95
N GLY A 507 -7.20 -11.81 -1.45
CA GLY A 507 -7.08 -10.52 -0.78
C GLY A 507 -5.70 -10.26 -0.18
N LEU A 508 -5.45 -9.00 0.16
CA LEU A 508 -4.14 -8.50 0.58
C LEU A 508 -4.04 -8.37 2.10
N PHE A 509 -2.83 -8.41 2.62
CA PHE A 509 -2.54 -8.03 3.99
C PHE A 509 -2.41 -6.51 4.13
N TYR A 510 -3.14 -5.95 5.09
CA TYR A 510 -3.05 -4.55 5.51
C TYR A 510 -2.79 -4.45 7.02
N GLY A 511 -1.66 -3.85 7.41
CA GLY A 511 -1.25 -3.81 8.82
C GLY A 511 -1.06 -5.20 9.44
N ASP A 512 -1.40 -5.34 10.72
CA ASP A 512 -1.22 -6.59 11.48
C ASP A 512 -2.32 -7.61 11.18
N GLN A 513 -1.94 -8.79 10.69
CA GLN A 513 -2.86 -9.80 10.16
C GLN A 513 -2.61 -11.20 10.71
N LEU A 514 -1.53 -11.38 11.46
CA LEU A 514 -1.21 -12.62 12.16
C LEU A 514 -1.67 -12.54 13.61
N VAL A 515 -2.23 -13.64 14.11
CA VAL A 515 -2.53 -13.81 15.53
C VAL A 515 -1.23 -14.28 16.24
N PRO A 516 -0.77 -13.57 17.28
CA PRO A 516 0.52 -13.89 17.91
C PRO A 516 0.50 -15.19 18.72
N GLU A 517 -0.66 -15.63 19.21
CA GLU A 517 -0.86 -16.83 20.02
C GLU A 517 -1.37 -18.04 19.22
N LEU A 518 -1.23 -19.25 19.78
CA LEU A 518 -1.82 -20.47 19.22
C LEU A 518 -3.30 -20.59 19.60
N LEU A 519 -4.16 -20.67 18.58
CA LEU A 519 -5.58 -21.00 18.77
C LEU A 519 -5.69 -22.43 19.32
N GLY A 520 -6.32 -22.58 20.48
CA GLY A 520 -6.44 -23.85 21.20
C GLY A 520 -5.10 -24.51 21.54
N GLY A 521 -4.00 -23.73 21.62
CA GLY A 521 -2.65 -24.27 21.82
C GLY A 521 -2.11 -25.10 20.64
N ARG A 522 -2.78 -25.08 19.48
CA ARG A 522 -2.51 -25.97 18.36
C ARG A 522 -2.32 -25.28 17.01
N TYR A 523 -3.06 -24.22 16.73
CA TYR A 523 -3.09 -23.63 15.39
C TYR A 523 -2.46 -22.25 15.30
N LEU A 524 -1.62 -22.05 14.29
CA LEU A 524 -1.22 -20.71 13.85
C LEU A 524 -2.34 -20.10 13.01
N VAL A 525 -2.60 -18.79 13.13
CA VAL A 525 -3.72 -18.12 12.46
C VAL A 525 -3.26 -16.87 11.71
N ALA A 526 -3.69 -16.76 10.45
CA ALA A 526 -3.57 -15.56 9.64
C ALA A 526 -4.96 -15.10 9.17
N TYR A 527 -5.10 -13.79 8.95
CA TYR A 527 -6.32 -13.17 8.48
C TYR A 527 -6.11 -12.48 7.14
N TRP A 528 -6.92 -12.85 6.14
CA TRP A 528 -6.94 -12.16 4.86
C TRP A 528 -8.13 -11.20 4.78
N HIS A 529 -7.88 -10.00 4.26
CA HIS A 529 -8.95 -9.22 3.63
C HIS A 529 -9.66 -10.12 2.61
N ARG A 530 -11.01 -10.09 2.53
CA ARG A 530 -11.86 -10.95 1.68
C ARG A 530 -12.00 -12.40 2.13
N SER A 531 -10.92 -13.14 2.38
CA SER A 531 -10.98 -14.56 2.73
C SER A 531 -11.17 -14.86 4.23
N GLY A 532 -10.84 -13.93 5.12
CA GLY A 532 -11.01 -14.10 6.57
C GLY A 532 -9.90 -14.90 7.24
N PRO A 533 -10.15 -15.44 8.45
CA PRO A 533 -9.18 -16.22 9.18
C PRO A 533 -8.95 -17.58 8.51
N ALA A 534 -7.69 -18.01 8.49
CA ALA A 534 -7.28 -19.36 8.15
C ALA A 534 -6.26 -19.86 9.17
N TRP A 535 -6.27 -21.17 9.44
CA TRP A 535 -5.47 -21.76 10.50
C TRP A 535 -4.74 -23.02 10.08
N TYR A 536 -3.55 -23.18 10.66
CA TYR A 536 -2.57 -24.20 10.31
C TYR A 536 -2.23 -25.01 11.55
N ASP A 537 -2.46 -26.32 11.49
CA ASP A 537 -2.11 -27.24 12.56
C ASP A 537 -0.60 -27.37 12.65
N VAL A 538 -0.04 -27.09 13.82
CA VAL A 538 1.39 -27.20 14.10
C VAL A 538 1.72 -28.20 15.21
N SER A 539 0.77 -29.05 15.63
CA SER A 539 1.04 -30.08 16.64
C SER A 539 1.87 -31.25 16.10
N GLY A 540 1.92 -31.43 14.77
CA GLY A 540 2.66 -32.51 14.11
C GLY A 540 4.13 -32.19 13.83
N GLU A 541 4.78 -33.06 13.05
CA GLU A 541 6.15 -32.82 12.56
C GLU A 541 6.22 -31.70 11.51
N LYS A 542 5.16 -31.53 10.73
CA LYS A 542 5.04 -30.52 9.69
C LYS A 542 3.72 -29.76 9.83
N PRO A 543 3.70 -28.45 9.56
CA PRO A 543 2.47 -27.67 9.53
C PRO A 543 1.51 -28.18 8.44
N VAL A 544 0.22 -28.17 8.73
CA VAL A 544 -0.83 -28.55 7.77
C VAL A 544 -1.93 -27.50 7.76
N TYR A 545 -2.31 -27.03 6.58
CA TYR A 545 -3.50 -26.20 6.45
C TYR A 545 -4.73 -26.98 6.90
N GLN A 546 -5.45 -26.47 7.91
CA GLN A 546 -6.57 -27.17 8.51
C GLN A 546 -7.92 -26.58 8.07
N GLY A 547 -7.98 -25.29 7.76
CA GLY A 547 -9.22 -24.67 7.30
C GLY A 547 -9.17 -23.15 7.26
N ASN A 548 -10.23 -22.59 6.69
CA ASN A 548 -10.58 -21.18 6.70
C ASN A 548 -12.10 -21.05 6.86
N THR A 549 -12.57 -19.83 7.11
CA THR A 549 -14.01 -19.56 7.22
C THR A 549 -14.45 -18.58 6.13
N PRO A 550 -14.73 -19.07 4.90
CA PRO A 550 -15.26 -18.23 3.84
C PRO A 550 -16.62 -17.65 4.25
N ASP A 551 -16.95 -16.47 3.75
CA ASP A 551 -18.20 -15.77 4.06
C ASP A 551 -18.68 -15.01 2.82
N GLU A 552 -19.96 -15.15 2.47
CA GLU A 552 -20.54 -14.52 1.27
C GLU A 552 -20.38 -13.00 1.25
N ARG A 553 -20.51 -12.33 2.41
CA ARG A 553 -20.35 -10.87 2.51
C ARG A 553 -18.89 -10.43 2.49
N ARG A 554 -17.96 -11.39 2.45
CA ARG A 554 -16.50 -11.20 2.47
C ARG A 554 -16.04 -10.40 3.68
N TYR A 555 -14.74 -10.46 3.93
CA TYR A 555 -14.10 -9.72 5.00
C TYR A 555 -13.58 -8.38 4.50
N SER A 556 -13.63 -7.33 5.33
CA SER A 556 -13.07 -6.01 5.04
C SER A 556 -11.62 -5.89 5.50
N PHE A 557 -10.83 -5.00 4.90
CA PHE A 557 -9.49 -4.69 5.42
C PHE A 557 -9.55 -4.04 6.81
N THR A 558 -10.71 -3.51 7.22
CA THR A 558 -10.97 -2.92 8.54
C THR A 558 -11.52 -3.90 9.57
N ASP A 559 -11.81 -5.14 9.17
CA ASP A 559 -12.23 -6.21 10.07
C ASP A 559 -10.97 -6.88 10.64
N GLY A 560 -11.08 -7.70 11.68
CA GLY A 560 -9.93 -8.35 12.31
C GLY A 560 -10.28 -9.49 13.24
N VAL A 561 -9.26 -10.16 13.78
CA VAL A 561 -9.39 -11.32 14.66
C VAL A 561 -8.33 -11.32 15.76
N CYS A 562 -8.71 -11.76 16.96
CA CYS A 562 -7.80 -12.11 18.04
C CYS A 562 -8.31 -13.36 18.77
N LEU A 563 -7.52 -13.91 19.70
CA LEU A 563 -8.00 -14.96 20.58
C LEU A 563 -8.85 -14.40 21.71
N LEU A 564 -9.83 -15.18 22.15
CA LEU A 564 -10.48 -15.05 23.45
C LEU A 564 -10.71 -16.45 24.01
N GLY A 565 -9.93 -16.83 25.02
CA GLY A 565 -9.87 -18.21 25.47
C GLY A 565 -9.30 -19.13 24.38
N ASP A 566 -10.02 -20.20 24.07
CA ASP A 566 -9.68 -21.19 23.04
C ASP A 566 -10.34 -20.92 21.67
N LYS A 567 -10.98 -19.75 21.50
CA LYS A 567 -11.75 -19.38 20.32
C LYS A 567 -11.24 -18.10 19.67
N LEU A 568 -11.72 -17.83 18.45
CA LEU A 568 -11.46 -16.61 17.71
C LEU A 568 -12.57 -15.58 17.97
N LEU A 569 -12.21 -14.42 18.49
CA LEU A 569 -13.07 -13.25 18.54
C LEU A 569 -12.90 -12.46 17.23
N LEU A 570 -13.95 -12.45 16.41
CA LEU A 570 -14.01 -11.73 15.15
C LEU A 570 -14.62 -10.35 15.35
N VAL A 571 -13.96 -9.33 14.79
CA VAL A 571 -14.55 -8.02 14.53
C VAL A 571 -14.89 -7.99 13.05
N LYS A 572 -16.18 -8.12 12.72
CA LYS A 572 -16.64 -8.23 11.34
C LYS A 572 -17.86 -7.37 11.09
N HIS A 573 -17.80 -6.52 10.07
CA HIS A 573 -18.92 -5.69 9.60
C HIS A 573 -19.61 -4.86 10.73
N GLY A 574 -18.84 -4.42 11.73
CA GLY A 574 -19.38 -3.63 12.84
C GLY A 574 -19.79 -4.42 14.08
N LYS A 575 -19.60 -5.74 14.11
CA LYS A 575 -20.07 -6.62 15.20
C LYS A 575 -18.96 -7.53 15.73
N LEU A 576 -19.17 -8.04 16.94
CA LEU A 576 -18.37 -9.11 17.56
C LEU A 576 -19.03 -10.46 17.31
N GLN A 577 -18.23 -11.45 16.90
CA GLN A 577 -18.69 -12.82 16.70
C GLN A 577 -17.65 -13.80 17.22
N MET A 578 -18.10 -14.89 17.82
CA MET A 578 -17.21 -15.94 18.32
C MET A 578 -17.17 -17.09 17.33
N LEU A 579 -15.96 -17.46 16.90
CA LEU A 579 -15.72 -18.54 15.96
C LEU A 579 -14.89 -19.64 16.63
N ASP A 580 -15.43 -20.85 16.59
CA ASP A 580 -14.70 -22.07 16.90
C ASP A 580 -14.15 -22.64 15.58
N PRO A 581 -12.87 -23.03 15.48
CA PRO A 581 -12.32 -23.62 14.25
C PRO A 581 -13.02 -24.92 13.81
N GLY A 582 -13.78 -25.59 14.67
CA GLY A 582 -14.65 -26.71 14.29
C GLY A 582 -15.98 -26.30 13.65
N ASP A 583 -16.40 -25.04 13.79
CA ASP A 583 -17.69 -24.54 13.32
C ASP A 583 -17.72 -24.43 11.80
N GLN A 584 -18.69 -25.10 11.18
CA GLN A 584 -18.86 -25.15 9.72
C GLN A 584 -19.88 -24.13 9.20
N ARG A 585 -20.51 -23.35 10.08
CA ARG A 585 -21.45 -22.30 9.68
C ARG A 585 -20.70 -21.15 9.04
N GLU A 586 -21.39 -20.41 8.18
CA GLU A 586 -20.87 -19.11 7.75
C GLU A 586 -20.83 -18.14 8.92
N VAL A 587 -19.84 -17.24 8.92
CA VAL A 587 -19.73 -16.24 9.99
C VAL A 587 -20.98 -15.37 10.08
N SER A 588 -21.62 -15.05 8.95
CA SER A 588 -22.90 -14.33 8.90
C SER A 588 -24.03 -14.96 9.74
N GLN A 589 -23.96 -16.26 10.01
CA GLN A 589 -24.96 -17.04 10.76
C GLN A 589 -24.60 -17.19 12.25
N LEU A 590 -23.38 -16.82 12.65
CA LEU A 590 -22.94 -16.88 14.04
C LEU A 590 -23.61 -15.79 14.87
N PRO A 591 -23.95 -16.06 16.15
CA PRO A 591 -24.43 -15.03 17.07
C PRO A 591 -23.50 -13.82 17.05
N ALA A 592 -24.09 -12.63 16.92
CA ALA A 592 -23.36 -11.39 16.74
C ALA A 592 -23.81 -10.35 17.75
N SER A 593 -22.84 -9.78 18.45
CA SER A 593 -23.05 -8.71 19.42
C SER A 593 -22.66 -7.37 18.79
N ALA A 594 -23.52 -6.38 18.96
CA ALA A 594 -23.25 -5.01 18.53
C ALA A 594 -23.08 -4.11 19.76
N VAL A 595 -22.34 -3.03 19.59
CA VAL A 595 -22.30 -1.95 20.57
C VAL A 595 -23.21 -0.82 20.05
N PRO A 596 -24.30 -0.47 20.75
CA PRO A 596 -25.21 0.58 20.30
C PRO A 596 -24.48 1.89 20.00
N GLY A 597 -24.70 2.47 18.82
CA GLY A 597 -24.05 3.71 18.39
C GLY A 597 -22.62 3.57 17.85
N HIS A 598 -22.00 2.39 17.95
CA HIS A 598 -20.64 2.14 17.49
C HIS A 598 -20.61 1.10 16.37
N ARG A 599 -19.80 1.35 15.34
CA ARG A 599 -19.52 0.38 14.27
C ARG A 599 -18.11 -0.15 14.43
N LEU A 600 -17.99 -1.31 15.08
CA LEU A 600 -16.71 -1.93 15.44
C LEU A 600 -15.85 -2.25 14.21
N ARG A 601 -14.61 -1.74 14.22
CA ARG A 601 -13.61 -1.93 13.18
C ARG A 601 -12.22 -1.80 13.79
N GLY A 602 -11.22 -2.37 13.14
CA GLY A 602 -9.82 -2.29 13.53
C GLY A 602 -9.24 -3.63 13.95
N ARG A 603 -7.95 -3.62 14.28
CA ARG A 603 -7.22 -4.79 14.76
C ARG A 603 -7.56 -5.02 16.24
N PRO A 604 -8.20 -6.14 16.58
CA PRO A 604 -8.56 -6.42 17.96
C PRO A 604 -7.36 -6.93 18.77
N THR A 605 -7.31 -6.57 20.04
CA THR A 605 -6.48 -7.22 21.06
C THR A 605 -7.26 -7.21 22.38
N THR A 606 -7.13 -8.24 23.18
CA THR A 606 -7.90 -8.38 24.42
C THR A 606 -7.03 -8.91 25.57
N ASP A 607 -7.36 -8.49 26.80
CA ASP A 607 -6.84 -9.06 28.06
C ASP A 607 -7.84 -10.07 28.69
N GLY A 608 -8.90 -10.43 27.94
CA GLY A 608 -10.01 -11.27 28.40
C GLY A 608 -11.20 -10.51 28.97
N LYS A 609 -11.05 -9.24 29.33
CA LYS A 609 -12.14 -8.38 29.87
C LYS A 609 -12.35 -7.12 29.04
N GLN A 610 -11.27 -6.51 28.59
CA GLN A 610 -11.26 -5.36 27.70
C GLN A 610 -10.87 -5.80 26.28
N LEU A 611 -11.46 -5.14 25.30
CA LEU A 611 -11.13 -5.25 23.88
C LEU A 611 -10.64 -3.90 23.38
N ALA A 612 -9.40 -3.83 22.92
CA ALA A 612 -8.86 -2.69 22.21
C ALA A 612 -8.98 -2.94 20.70
N LEU A 613 -9.53 -1.95 19.98
CA LEU A 613 -9.61 -1.94 18.52
C LEU A 613 -8.71 -0.84 17.97
N SER A 614 -7.65 -1.24 17.29
CA SER A 614 -6.73 -0.29 16.64
C SER A 614 -7.13 -0.04 15.19
N ARG A 615 -7.50 1.20 14.88
CA ARG A 615 -7.92 1.65 13.55
C ARG A 615 -6.81 2.49 12.92
N ARG A 616 -5.83 1.77 12.38
CA ARG A 616 -4.62 2.34 11.78
C ARG A 616 -4.88 3.46 10.74
N PRO A 617 -5.79 3.31 9.74
CA PRO A 617 -6.08 4.37 8.77
C PRO A 617 -6.81 5.58 9.36
N ASP A 618 -7.50 5.40 10.49
CA ASP A 618 -8.25 6.45 11.15
C ASP A 618 -7.45 7.19 12.22
N GLN A 619 -6.22 6.75 12.50
CA GLN A 619 -5.41 7.24 13.63
C GLN A 619 -6.17 7.12 14.96
N ARG A 620 -6.96 6.05 15.13
CA ARG A 620 -7.86 5.90 16.27
C ARG A 620 -7.67 4.58 17.00
N VAL A 621 -7.82 4.59 18.32
CA VAL A 621 -7.94 3.40 19.15
C VAL A 621 -9.19 3.49 20.00
N GLU A 622 -9.98 2.43 20.05
CA GLU A 622 -11.24 2.36 20.81
C GLU A 622 -11.19 1.18 21.77
N LEU A 623 -11.72 1.34 22.98
CA LEU A 623 -11.73 0.29 24.00
C LEU A 623 -13.15 -0.01 24.46
N TYR A 624 -13.41 -1.30 24.64
CA TYR A 624 -14.72 -1.84 24.99
C TYR A 624 -14.58 -2.83 26.16
N ASP A 625 -15.54 -2.82 27.07
CA ASP A 625 -15.74 -3.87 28.06
C ASP A 625 -16.47 -5.03 27.37
N ILE A 626 -15.88 -6.21 27.43
CA ILE A 626 -16.39 -7.45 26.85
C ILE A 626 -16.55 -8.55 27.91
N THR A 627 -16.61 -8.19 29.19
CA THR A 627 -16.89 -9.12 30.30
C THR A 627 -18.24 -9.83 30.08
N ASP A 628 -19.22 -9.11 29.52
CA ASP A 628 -20.41 -9.70 28.90
C ASP A 628 -20.34 -9.47 27.38
N LEU A 629 -19.94 -10.51 26.65
CA LEU A 629 -19.86 -10.46 25.19
C LEU A 629 -21.21 -10.24 24.50
N GLN A 630 -22.34 -10.52 25.15
CA GLN A 630 -23.66 -10.26 24.56
C GLN A 630 -24.01 -8.77 24.62
N HIS A 631 -23.47 -8.05 25.61
CA HIS A 631 -23.72 -6.63 25.84
C HIS A 631 -22.40 -5.85 26.02
N PRO A 632 -21.54 -5.81 25.00
CA PRO A 632 -20.27 -5.07 25.07
C PRO A 632 -20.54 -3.56 25.23
N LYS A 633 -19.68 -2.88 26.00
CA LYS A 633 -19.86 -1.45 26.34
C LYS A 633 -18.63 -0.63 25.96
N PRO A 634 -18.78 0.58 25.39
CA PRO A 634 -17.63 1.45 25.14
C PRO A 634 -17.04 1.92 26.48
N ILE A 635 -15.72 1.97 26.57
CA ILE A 635 -14.98 2.48 27.74
C ILE A 635 -14.38 3.84 27.40
N ARG A 636 -13.58 3.91 26.34
CA ARG A 636 -12.81 5.11 25.96
C ARG A 636 -12.32 5.04 24.53
N GLU A 637 -11.99 6.19 23.99
CA GLU A 637 -11.46 6.35 22.64
C GLU A 637 -10.33 7.38 22.58
N TYR A 638 -9.41 7.14 21.66
CA TYR A 638 -8.24 7.97 21.44
C TYR A 638 -8.09 8.28 19.96
N ASP A 639 -8.26 9.55 19.60
CA ASP A 639 -7.71 10.08 18.35
C ASP A 639 -6.23 10.43 18.59
N LEU A 640 -5.38 9.92 17.71
CA LEU A 640 -3.92 9.97 17.78
C LEU A 640 -3.38 10.86 16.66
N LYS A 641 -2.13 11.29 16.79
CA LYS A 641 -1.38 11.96 15.70
C LYS A 641 -0.68 10.95 14.80
N GLY A 642 -0.41 9.75 15.30
CA GLY A 642 0.25 8.67 14.59
C GLY A 642 -0.68 7.52 14.22
N HIS A 643 -0.15 6.53 13.52
CA HIS A 643 -0.92 5.40 12.99
C HIS A 643 -0.74 4.17 13.89
N PRO A 644 -1.75 3.79 14.69
CA PRO A 644 -1.61 2.74 15.68
C PRO A 644 -1.53 1.34 15.03
N GLY A 645 -0.54 0.54 15.41
CA GLY A 645 -0.55 -0.92 15.22
C GLY A 645 -1.44 -1.62 16.24
N ALA A 646 -1.41 -2.96 16.26
CA ALA A 646 -2.09 -3.75 17.28
C ALA A 646 -1.59 -3.38 18.68
N CYS A 647 -2.52 -3.03 19.57
CA CYS A 647 -2.18 -2.61 20.93
C CYS A 647 -1.74 -3.80 21.80
N ARG A 648 -1.19 -3.54 22.98
CA ARG A 648 -0.94 -4.54 24.02
C ARG A 648 -1.46 -4.04 25.36
N PHE A 649 -1.87 -4.95 26.22
CA PHE A 649 -2.21 -4.63 27.61
C PHE A 649 -1.02 -4.94 28.50
N TRP A 650 -0.70 -4.03 29.41
CA TRP A 650 0.30 -4.21 30.46
C TRP A 650 -0.22 -3.55 31.74
N ASN A 651 -0.38 -4.33 32.83
CA ASN A 651 -0.89 -3.83 34.12
C ASN A 651 -2.18 -2.98 34.02
N ASN A 652 -3.16 -3.45 33.24
CA ASN A 652 -4.43 -2.77 32.92
C ASN A 652 -4.29 -1.44 32.14
N GLN A 653 -3.08 -1.06 31.73
CA GLN A 653 -2.81 0.09 30.87
C GLN A 653 -2.66 -0.38 29.42
N LEU A 654 -3.05 0.48 28.49
CA LEU A 654 -2.87 0.24 27.07
C LEU A 654 -1.50 0.73 26.58
N LEU A 655 -0.77 -0.15 25.90
CA LEU A 655 0.44 0.16 25.14
C LEU A 655 0.10 0.22 23.65
N ILE A 656 0.40 1.34 23.00
CA ILE A 656 0.05 1.61 21.61
C ILE A 656 1.34 1.88 20.81
N PRO A 657 1.72 1.02 19.85
CA PRO A 657 2.73 1.35 18.85
C PRO A 657 2.12 2.32 17.83
N ALA A 658 2.42 3.62 17.92
CA ALA A 658 1.71 4.67 17.19
C ALA A 658 2.52 5.29 16.02
N GLY A 659 3.33 4.49 15.32
CA GLY A 659 4.11 4.96 14.17
C GLY A 659 5.06 6.10 14.57
N TYR A 660 5.05 7.22 13.83
CA TYR A 660 5.89 8.40 14.11
C TYR A 660 5.53 9.14 15.41
N GLN A 661 4.35 8.91 15.99
CA GLN A 661 4.04 9.43 17.33
C GLN A 661 4.85 8.68 18.43
N GLY A 662 5.38 7.50 18.11
CA GLY A 662 6.22 6.70 19.00
C GLY A 662 5.46 5.59 19.71
N LEU A 663 6.06 5.06 20.78
CA LEU A 663 5.45 4.10 21.69
C LEU A 663 4.71 4.86 22.78
N LEU A 664 3.40 4.67 22.87
CA LEU A 664 2.54 5.34 23.84
C LEU A 664 2.11 4.34 24.92
N LEU A 665 2.35 4.67 26.18
CA LEU A 665 1.77 3.97 27.31
C LEU A 665 0.73 4.88 27.95
N GLU A 666 -0.52 4.41 27.96
CA GLU A 666 -1.64 5.08 28.61
C GLU A 666 -1.28 5.38 30.07
N ARG A 667 -1.49 6.61 30.53
CA ARG A 667 -1.35 6.93 31.95
C ARG A 667 -2.52 6.33 32.70
N ALA A 668 -2.24 5.72 33.85
CA ALA A 668 -3.29 5.34 34.79
C ALA A 668 -4.17 6.58 35.08
N SER A 669 -5.48 6.45 34.86
CA SER A 669 -6.44 7.45 35.31
C SER A 669 -6.26 7.64 36.81
N LYS A 670 -6.20 8.90 37.28
CA LYS A 670 -6.34 9.14 38.71
C LYS A 670 -7.74 8.62 39.10
N PRO A 671 -7.86 7.81 40.16
CA PRO A 671 -9.14 7.29 40.62
C PRO A 671 -10.12 8.42 40.96
#